data_AF-A0A8H7AU83-F1
#
_entry.id   AF-A0A8H7AU83-F1
#
_cell.length_a   1.000
_cell.length_b   1.000
_cell.length_c   1.000
_cell.angle_alpha   90.00
_cell.angle_beta   90.00
_cell.angle_gamma   90.00
#
_symmetry.space_group_name_H-M   'P 1'
#
loop_
_entity.id
_entity.type
_entity.pdbx_description
1 polymer ?
#
loop_
_entity_poly.entity_id
_entity_poly.type
_entity_poly.pdbx_seq_one_letter_code
_entity_poly.pdbx_strand_id
1 'polypeptide(L)'
;MANTATPPSNNDSPTSKPLPTRKRASDATPDDKPKRTRTGCLTCRERHLKCDETKPTCNNCLKSQRECNWGKKLNFLDTTCERNAYLIPQGIDYQIAFMDESRTIASEYVGGREMYPVEDMEANAPTGNNGFGMRPPTSSHHHIPPIQGIAQESYQQAQLSYNFEQPAQQHHGRSISSYSNGPTPSPYTMEHSASPGPLPTRDYLKSQEEVLYMQVFVEEIGIWMDSMDAHKHFSRLLPFHALNEPMLLHAFLACGARHLALVNPKYSEEKALHYYDVATRDLLHSLQDPDRDTFLCATTAVILNVYEIMGERALQRMNHIAGARALIKECRWNARSTGIGAACFWLNVGMEILSCLHFNWQVAWDPDEWGIEMDFTPETESGKEEVWTHRILYVVARICNFRASIPRNQEVARQTLQDRHNEWLRLKDMTDRWNENIPRTMHPMAYLYPGQTISGSAFPEVWLIKRASIIARLFYHTSLVLLAQINPLQGPSEPDMWAMLEQNSKFICGISAHVKDRGVASVALRSLAIAAEPLTDRREQEEVLQIFDKIRQETGWRVGFVNTELKQKWGWDTPQNQEQKPQQQPPPPPPPQQQQQMNGHMQEGNVVYQQQQQQQQQQQQQQQQQQQQQQPQVVVQQQMPQVSVAPAPISPGNHSSPILFVLFKMRHDLWDEKTPYYGPRRHSSPVGQRKRSRRVVLLGVAVCFLVVYQLLLPQQNETTVHPQCANDTSSSGLPSAQQISQGAETPLCPESPIANDVLVVLRTGATEALEKLPVHFETTLRCVPDYIVYSDLEEEIQGHQIHDVFEGISDELKASAPEFKLYDHLRTHGREGLKNTTHLGSGPGGALDNPAWKLDRFKFLPMVDKALLYRPNGKWFVFIEADTYMVWQNMLEYLRQFDPDQPSYIGKHMYIGQTLFAHGGSGFVLSSAAIRKVTEQRNANLAEYDELTTKSWAGDMVLAQALKDVNVDLFGAFPHFQGDPISSLDHNVTKLDKKPWCYAPITYHHMRPTDIQSLWTFEQTRQQVGKTPPLHRDVFQEYILPQLYAEVDDWDNLSMDVEVDDTGPFEACELLCHSKPTCLQFSYAAGKCSTSTKVVLGESAKMRCVEYSDAASKCIRWQEGTQFAGSIQSGWMMDRLEQYMMEMDSTCADDEVKWVI
;
A
#
# COMPACT_ATOMS: atom_id res chain seq x y z
N MET A 1 -59.37 56.78 -34.16
CA MET A 1 -60.43 55.93 -34.75
C MET A 1 -60.37 54.62 -33.97
N ALA A 2 -61.43 54.18 -33.27
CA ALA A 2 -62.76 53.79 -33.78
C ALA A 2 -62.64 52.53 -34.67
N ASN A 3 -63.47 51.49 -34.51
CA ASN A 3 -64.40 51.09 -33.44
C ASN A 3 -64.83 49.63 -33.74
N THR A 4 -65.64 49.00 -32.89
CA THR A 4 -66.36 47.71 -33.14
C THR A 4 -65.50 46.45 -33.39
N ALA A 5 -65.94 45.23 -33.07
CA ALA A 5 -66.91 44.81 -32.04
C ALA A 5 -66.77 43.31 -31.69
N THR A 6 -67.40 42.95 -30.58
CA THR A 6 -68.21 41.73 -30.32
C THR A 6 -69.21 41.40 -31.47
N PRO A 7 -70.11 40.37 -31.42
CA PRO A 7 -70.42 39.39 -30.37
C PRO A 7 -70.37 37.87 -30.79
N PRO A 8 -71.46 37.05 -30.85
CA PRO A 8 -71.72 35.92 -29.93
C PRO A 8 -71.85 34.55 -30.66
N SER A 9 -72.53 33.46 -30.23
CA SER A 9 -73.50 33.20 -29.13
C SER A 9 -73.66 31.73 -28.73
N ASN A 10 -74.06 31.53 -27.47
CA ASN A 10 -75.06 30.59 -26.90
C ASN A 10 -75.48 29.28 -27.61
N ASN A 11 -75.65 28.27 -26.74
CA ASN A 11 -76.75 27.28 -26.67
C ASN A 11 -76.73 25.94 -27.48
N ASP A 12 -77.16 24.91 -26.74
CA ASP A 12 -77.94 23.71 -27.10
C ASP A 12 -77.43 22.68 -28.15
N SER A 13 -76.97 21.54 -27.64
CA SER A 13 -77.55 20.17 -27.78
C SER A 13 -78.10 19.66 -29.13
N PRO A 14 -78.00 18.34 -29.45
CA PRO A 14 -77.06 17.30 -28.99
C PRO A 14 -76.60 16.32 -30.14
N THR A 15 -76.28 15.06 -29.82
CA THR A 15 -76.20 13.86 -30.71
C THR A 15 -75.01 13.65 -31.70
N SER A 16 -73.92 13.07 -31.15
CA SER A 16 -73.30 11.79 -31.57
C SER A 16 -72.72 11.53 -33.00
N LYS A 17 -71.39 11.27 -33.02
CA LYS A 17 -70.61 10.32 -33.88
C LYS A 17 -70.37 10.68 -35.38
N PRO A 18 -69.30 10.16 -36.05
CA PRO A 18 -68.09 9.44 -35.56
C PRO A 18 -66.73 10.05 -36.04
N LEU A 19 -65.64 9.34 -35.71
CA LEU A 19 -64.22 9.48 -36.16
C LEU A 19 -64.04 9.30 -37.70
N PRO A 20 -62.88 9.59 -38.36
CA PRO A 20 -61.50 9.50 -37.82
C PRO A 20 -60.34 10.44 -38.32
N THR A 21 -59.35 10.60 -37.43
CA THR A 21 -57.85 10.64 -37.60
C THR A 21 -57.05 11.54 -38.58
N ARG A 22 -55.94 12.09 -38.00
CA ARG A 22 -54.56 12.28 -38.56
C ARG A 22 -54.24 13.40 -39.58
N LYS A 23 -53.44 14.39 -39.14
CA LYS A 23 -51.95 14.45 -39.35
C LYS A 23 -51.27 15.61 -38.59
N ARG A 24 -49.93 15.66 -38.59
CA ARG A 24 -49.04 16.68 -37.96
C ARG A 24 -48.39 17.57 -39.03
N ALA A 25 -48.22 18.86 -38.70
CA ALA A 25 -47.19 19.83 -39.17
C ALA A 25 -47.54 21.20 -38.52
N SER A 26 -46.67 22.20 -38.37
CA SER A 26 -45.27 22.32 -37.90
C SER A 26 -44.94 23.82 -37.82
N ASP A 27 -44.14 24.24 -36.85
CA ASP A 27 -43.36 25.50 -36.78
C ASP A 27 -44.01 26.88 -37.10
N ALA A 28 -44.07 27.76 -36.09
CA ALA A 28 -43.65 29.18 -36.19
C ALA A 28 -43.62 29.89 -34.81
N THR A 29 -42.39 30.08 -34.31
CA THR A 29 -41.79 31.12 -33.42
C THR A 29 -42.61 32.14 -32.58
N PRO A 30 -42.03 32.70 -31.48
CA PRO A 30 -42.82 33.23 -30.37
C PRO A 30 -42.35 34.59 -29.79
N ASP A 31 -42.99 35.72 -30.13
CA ASP A 31 -42.88 36.93 -29.29
C ASP A 31 -44.03 37.94 -29.50
N ASP A 32 -45.22 37.65 -28.94
CA ASP A 32 -46.05 38.68 -28.28
C ASP A 32 -47.16 38.05 -27.41
N LYS A 33 -46.85 37.71 -26.16
CA LYS A 33 -47.84 37.33 -25.14
C LYS A 33 -47.49 37.96 -23.78
N PRO A 34 -48.40 38.72 -23.14
CA PRO A 34 -48.07 39.47 -21.93
C PRO A 34 -47.71 38.54 -20.78
N LYS A 35 -46.46 38.62 -20.29
CA LYS A 35 -45.91 37.76 -19.24
C LYS A 35 -46.84 37.72 -18.01
N ARG A 36 -47.13 36.50 -17.53
CA ARG A 36 -47.93 36.25 -16.32
C ARG A 36 -47.18 36.73 -15.09
N THR A 37 -47.78 37.64 -14.33
CA THR A 37 -47.28 38.08 -13.03
C THR A 37 -47.38 36.95 -12.00
N ARG A 38 -46.25 36.45 -11.49
CA ARG A 38 -46.22 35.36 -10.49
C ARG A 38 -46.46 35.83 -9.05
N THR A 39 -46.40 37.13 -8.79
CA THR A 39 -46.41 37.77 -7.46
C THR A 39 -47.76 38.37 -7.06
N GLY A 40 -48.70 38.49 -7.99
CA GLY A 40 -50.05 39.02 -7.75
C GLY A 40 -50.88 38.30 -6.69
N CYS A 41 -51.77 39.07 -6.05
CA CYS A 41 -52.59 38.64 -4.91
C CYS A 41 -53.48 37.42 -5.21
N LEU A 42 -53.79 36.65 -4.17
CA LEU A 42 -54.56 35.41 -4.28
C LEU A 42 -55.97 35.67 -4.83
N THR A 43 -56.65 36.74 -4.37
CA THR A 43 -58.00 37.09 -4.84
C THR A 43 -58.08 37.34 -6.35
N CYS A 44 -57.06 37.95 -6.97
CA CYS A 44 -57.01 38.08 -8.43
C CYS A 44 -56.63 36.75 -9.11
N ARG A 45 -55.70 36.00 -8.51
CA ARG A 45 -55.17 34.74 -9.03
C ARG A 45 -56.22 33.63 -9.12
N GLU A 46 -57.06 33.49 -8.10
CA GLU A 46 -58.19 32.54 -8.07
C GLU A 46 -59.31 32.93 -9.04
N ARG A 47 -59.48 34.24 -9.29
CA ARG A 47 -60.36 34.77 -10.35
C ARG A 47 -59.73 34.69 -11.76
N HIS A 48 -58.51 34.14 -11.87
CA HIS A 48 -57.69 34.09 -13.09
C HIS A 48 -57.46 35.45 -13.78
N LEU A 49 -57.58 36.56 -13.03
CA LEU A 49 -57.33 37.92 -13.50
C LEU A 49 -55.88 38.32 -13.26
N LYS A 50 -55.30 39.11 -14.17
CA LYS A 50 -53.97 39.70 -13.95
C LYS A 50 -54.05 40.76 -12.85
N CYS A 51 -53.28 40.58 -11.78
CA CYS A 51 -53.10 41.58 -10.74
C CYS A 51 -52.18 42.70 -11.24
N ASP A 52 -52.49 43.95 -10.91
CA ASP A 52 -51.64 45.14 -11.09
C ASP A 52 -50.58 45.32 -9.99
N GLU A 53 -50.61 44.46 -8.97
CA GLU A 53 -49.67 44.35 -7.85
C GLU A 53 -49.52 45.59 -6.94
N THR A 54 -50.32 46.65 -7.17
CA THR A 54 -50.44 47.81 -6.28
C THR A 54 -50.81 47.38 -4.85
N LYS A 55 -50.12 47.93 -3.84
CA LYS A 55 -50.35 47.64 -2.41
C LYS A 55 -50.87 48.89 -1.67
N PRO A 56 -51.66 48.73 -0.59
CA PRO A 56 -52.07 47.45 0.03
C PRO A 56 -53.11 46.67 -0.80
N THR A 57 -53.99 47.38 -1.51
CA THR A 57 -55.09 46.78 -2.29
C THR A 57 -54.88 47.05 -3.77
N CYS A 58 -54.83 45.99 -4.59
CA CYS A 58 -54.68 46.13 -6.04
C CYS A 58 -55.97 46.68 -6.69
N ASN A 59 -55.84 47.39 -7.81
CA ASN A 59 -56.96 48.08 -8.46
C ASN A 59 -58.07 47.12 -8.90
N ASN A 60 -57.73 45.92 -9.33
CA ASN A 60 -58.72 44.91 -9.74
C ASN A 60 -59.52 44.34 -8.55
N CYS A 61 -58.94 44.27 -7.35
CA CYS A 61 -59.69 43.99 -6.13
C CYS A 61 -60.57 45.18 -5.74
N LEU A 62 -59.97 46.38 -5.64
CA LEU A 62 -60.61 47.62 -5.21
C LEU A 62 -61.85 47.95 -6.05
N LYS A 63 -61.74 47.94 -7.38
CA LYS A 63 -62.87 48.20 -8.31
C LYS A 63 -63.98 47.15 -8.22
N SER A 64 -63.67 45.94 -7.75
CA SER A 64 -64.66 44.89 -7.52
C SER A 64 -65.18 44.82 -6.08
N GLN A 65 -64.78 45.77 -5.22
CA GLN A 65 -65.09 45.83 -3.78
C GLN A 65 -64.83 44.49 -3.07
N ARG A 66 -63.66 43.88 -3.34
CA ARG A 66 -63.22 42.62 -2.73
C ARG A 66 -61.89 42.80 -2.01
N GLU A 67 -61.75 42.09 -0.89
CA GLU A 67 -60.52 42.04 -0.12
C GLU A 67 -59.35 41.52 -0.95
N CYS A 68 -58.17 42.13 -0.80
CA CYS A 68 -56.99 41.86 -1.61
C CYS A 68 -55.97 41.02 -0.83
N ASN A 69 -56.23 39.72 -0.70
CA ASN A 69 -55.44 38.85 0.15
C ASN A 69 -54.15 38.39 -0.54
N TRP A 70 -53.04 38.53 0.17
CA TRP A 70 -51.68 38.26 -0.31
C TRP A 70 -51.06 37.10 0.49
N GLY A 71 -50.57 36.07 -0.19
CA GLY A 71 -49.98 34.90 0.48
C GLY A 71 -49.59 33.79 -0.50
N LYS A 72 -49.22 32.63 0.04
CA LYS A 72 -49.03 31.38 -0.72
C LYS A 72 -50.21 30.45 -0.42
N LYS A 73 -50.75 29.77 -1.43
CA LYS A 73 -51.74 28.69 -1.25
C LYS A 73 -51.02 27.34 -1.33
N LEU A 74 -51.30 26.46 -0.38
CA LEU A 74 -50.79 25.08 -0.32
C LEU A 74 -51.98 24.12 -0.46
N ASN A 75 -51.74 22.99 -1.12
CA ASN A 75 -52.67 21.86 -1.21
C ASN A 75 -51.89 20.60 -0.81
N PHE A 76 -52.54 19.68 -0.11
CA PHE A 76 -51.99 18.35 0.22
C PHE A 76 -52.67 17.27 -0.64
N LEU A 77 -52.11 16.06 -0.67
CA LEU A 77 -52.59 14.93 -1.47
C LEU A 77 -52.62 13.67 -0.60
N ASP A 78 -53.82 13.14 -0.36
CA ASP A 78 -54.00 11.87 0.34
C ASP A 78 -53.70 10.68 -0.57
N THR A 79 -53.16 9.60 0.00
CA THR A 79 -52.88 8.35 -0.72
C THR A 79 -53.33 7.16 0.13
N THR A 80 -54.28 6.37 -0.37
CA THR A 80 -54.80 5.18 0.32
C THR A 80 -54.11 3.91 -0.16
N CYS A 81 -53.53 3.15 0.77
CA CYS A 81 -52.97 1.83 0.47
C CYS A 81 -54.07 0.76 0.52
N GLU A 82 -54.43 0.19 -0.64
CA GLU A 82 -55.27 -1.02 -0.67
C GLU A 82 -54.42 -2.28 -0.40
N ARG A 83 -54.86 -3.08 0.59
CA ARG A 83 -54.40 -4.43 0.96
C ARG A 83 -53.10 -4.53 1.77
N ASN A 84 -53.31 -4.46 3.08
CA ASN A 84 -52.88 -5.46 4.08
C ASN A 84 -51.46 -6.04 3.90
N ALA A 85 -50.50 -5.49 4.66
CA ALA A 85 -49.27 -6.21 4.97
C ALA A 85 -49.58 -7.56 5.66
N TYR A 86 -48.74 -8.56 5.42
CA TYR A 86 -48.89 -9.87 6.06
C TYR A 86 -48.63 -9.76 7.56
N LEU A 87 -49.58 -10.22 8.37
CA LEU A 87 -49.45 -10.30 9.82
C LEU A 87 -48.36 -11.34 10.17
N ILE A 88 -47.36 -10.90 10.94
CA ILE A 88 -46.38 -11.81 11.55
C ILE A 88 -47.11 -12.64 12.62
N PRO A 89 -46.96 -13.98 12.68
CA PRO A 89 -47.52 -14.80 13.75
C PRO A 89 -47.00 -14.36 15.12
N GLN A 90 -47.85 -14.43 16.16
CA GLN A 90 -47.45 -14.07 17.51
C GLN A 90 -46.42 -15.06 18.07
N GLY A 91 -45.17 -14.60 18.19
CA GLY A 91 -44.21 -15.17 19.14
C GLY A 91 -44.69 -14.92 20.57
N ILE A 92 -44.46 -15.88 21.47
CA ILE A 92 -45.19 -16.01 22.73
C ILE A 92 -44.80 -14.94 23.79
N ASP A 93 -43.65 -14.29 23.64
CA ASP A 93 -42.94 -13.65 24.76
C ASP A 93 -43.11 -12.12 24.88
N TYR A 94 -43.82 -11.46 23.95
CA TYR A 94 -43.97 -9.99 23.95
C TYR A 94 -45.42 -9.54 23.67
N GLN A 95 -46.05 -8.84 24.62
CA GLN A 95 -47.32 -8.14 24.38
C GLN A 95 -47.04 -6.70 23.93
N ILE A 96 -47.38 -6.39 22.68
CA ILE A 96 -47.35 -5.03 22.12
C ILE A 96 -48.74 -4.42 22.25
N ALA A 97 -48.86 -3.35 23.04
CA ALA A 97 -50.06 -2.50 23.07
C ALA A 97 -49.90 -1.34 22.10
N PHE A 98 -50.75 -1.26 21.07
CA PHE A 98 -50.77 -0.16 20.12
C PHE A 98 -51.62 0.99 20.67
N MET A 99 -51.06 2.20 20.72
CA MET A 99 -51.79 3.44 21.03
C MET A 99 -52.03 4.22 19.73
N ASP A 100 -53.29 4.38 19.33
CA ASP A 100 -53.69 5.23 18.21
C ASP A 100 -53.95 6.67 18.67
N GLU A 101 -52.98 7.56 18.44
CA GLU A 101 -53.13 9.00 18.70
C GLU A 101 -53.72 9.78 17.52
N SER A 102 -53.97 9.13 16.37
CA SER A 102 -54.40 9.78 15.12
C SER A 102 -55.69 10.58 15.30
N ARG A 103 -56.63 10.05 16.11
CA ARG A 103 -57.91 10.70 16.45
C ARG A 103 -57.72 11.98 17.28
N THR A 104 -56.69 12.03 18.12
CA THR A 104 -56.34 13.21 18.93
C THR A 104 -55.78 14.30 18.03
N ILE A 105 -54.76 13.95 17.22
CA ILE A 105 -54.12 14.84 16.23
C ILE A 105 -55.16 15.37 15.24
N ALA A 106 -56.04 14.51 14.70
CA ALA A 106 -57.10 14.90 13.78
C ALA A 106 -58.12 15.86 14.41
N SER A 107 -58.25 15.89 15.75
CA SER A 107 -59.17 16.81 16.43
C SER A 107 -58.64 18.23 16.60
N GLU A 108 -57.37 18.48 16.29
CA GLU A 108 -56.79 19.83 16.20
C GLU A 108 -57.19 20.55 14.89
N TYR A 109 -57.71 19.81 13.91
CA TYR A 109 -58.14 20.32 12.61
C TYR A 109 -59.68 20.40 12.53
N VAL A 110 -60.20 21.50 11.99
CA VAL A 110 -61.65 21.71 11.81
C VAL A 110 -62.20 20.65 10.85
N GLY A 111 -63.09 19.79 11.35
CA GLY A 111 -63.66 18.64 10.63
C GLY A 111 -62.78 17.38 10.63
N GLY A 112 -61.53 17.43 11.11
CA GLY A 112 -60.63 16.27 11.07
C GLY A 112 -61.07 15.11 11.98
N ARG A 113 -61.65 15.43 13.14
CA ARG A 113 -62.18 14.43 14.09
C ARG A 113 -63.34 13.60 13.52
N GLU A 114 -64.06 14.14 12.54
CA GLU A 114 -65.25 13.52 11.92
C GLU A 114 -64.88 12.47 10.85
N MET A 115 -63.61 12.42 10.42
CA MET A 115 -63.10 11.46 9.43
C MET A 115 -62.85 10.04 10.00
N TYR A 116 -62.91 9.85 11.32
CA TYR A 116 -62.59 8.59 11.99
C TYR A 116 -63.86 7.96 12.59
N PRO A 117 -64.19 6.69 12.24
CA PRO A 117 -65.43 6.06 12.70
C PRO A 117 -65.45 5.87 14.22
N VAL A 118 -66.61 6.07 14.85
CA VAL A 118 -66.80 5.81 16.29
C VAL A 118 -66.78 4.29 16.52
N GLU A 119 -66.03 3.85 17.53
CA GLU A 119 -66.12 2.50 18.08
C GLU A 119 -66.77 2.57 19.47
N ASP A 120 -67.58 1.57 19.80
CA ASP A 120 -68.30 1.50 21.06
C ASP A 120 -67.35 1.18 22.23
N MET A 121 -67.70 1.67 23.42
CA MET A 121 -66.97 1.39 24.66
C MET A 121 -67.35 0.03 25.25
N GLU A 122 -66.37 -0.70 25.78
CA GLU A 122 -66.36 -1.56 27.00
C GLU A 122 -65.35 -2.73 26.85
N ALA A 123 -64.49 -3.06 27.83
CA ALA A 123 -64.26 -2.47 29.15
C ALA A 123 -62.84 -2.83 29.72
N ASN A 124 -62.56 -2.30 30.93
CA ASN A 124 -61.52 -2.71 31.89
C ASN A 124 -60.08 -2.15 31.74
N ALA A 125 -59.90 -0.91 32.23
CA ALA A 125 -58.67 -0.51 32.93
C ALA A 125 -58.74 -0.94 34.42
N PRO A 126 -57.59 -1.07 35.12
CA PRO A 126 -57.24 -0.06 36.16
C PRO A 126 -55.71 0.15 36.31
N THR A 127 -55.12 1.16 37.00
CA THR A 127 -55.47 2.54 37.43
C THR A 127 -54.15 3.20 37.92
N GLY A 128 -53.95 4.53 37.81
CA GLY A 128 -52.73 5.18 38.38
C GLY A 128 -52.51 6.68 38.10
N ASN A 129 -53.06 7.55 38.95
CA ASN A 129 -52.86 9.02 39.01
C ASN A 129 -51.38 9.44 39.34
N ASN A 130 -50.90 10.70 39.17
CA ASN A 130 -51.58 12.01 39.09
C ASN A 130 -50.73 13.14 38.41
N GLY A 131 -51.29 14.36 38.26
CA GLY A 131 -50.63 15.60 37.72
C GLY A 131 -49.62 16.29 38.67
N PHE A 132 -49.13 17.54 38.44
CA PHE A 132 -49.76 18.72 37.81
C PHE A 132 -48.75 19.78 37.25
N GLY A 133 -49.06 20.38 36.08
CA GLY A 133 -49.38 21.82 35.92
C GLY A 133 -48.34 22.98 35.95
N MET A 134 -48.49 23.90 34.95
CA MET A 134 -48.31 25.38 34.94
C MET A 134 -47.19 26.07 34.11
N ARG A 135 -47.39 27.38 33.87
CA ARG A 135 -47.03 28.19 32.67
C ARG A 135 -45.83 29.19 32.85
N PRO A 136 -45.30 29.78 31.73
CA PRO A 136 -44.29 30.87 31.68
C PRO A 136 -44.93 32.28 31.90
N PRO A 137 -44.35 33.51 31.68
CA PRO A 137 -43.21 33.94 30.80
C PRO A 137 -42.38 35.19 31.27
N THR A 138 -41.96 36.09 30.33
CA THR A 138 -41.40 37.50 30.42
C THR A 138 -39.87 37.68 30.26
N SER A 139 -39.26 38.85 29.94
CA SER A 139 -39.54 40.06 29.08
C SER A 139 -38.31 41.05 29.16
N SER A 140 -38.12 42.20 28.47
CA SER A 140 -38.39 42.69 27.09
C SER A 140 -37.82 44.13 26.82
N HIS A 141 -37.77 44.58 25.55
CA HIS A 141 -37.83 46.00 25.04
C HIS A 141 -36.60 46.99 25.02
N HIS A 142 -36.45 47.64 23.83
CA HIS A 142 -36.10 49.06 23.50
C HIS A 142 -34.66 49.69 23.41
N HIS A 143 -34.36 50.21 22.20
CA HIS A 143 -33.74 51.52 21.78
C HIS A 143 -32.32 52.00 22.24
N ILE A 144 -31.81 53.03 21.50
CA ILE A 144 -30.42 53.46 21.18
C ILE A 144 -30.47 54.98 20.76
N PRO A 145 -29.42 55.88 20.77
CA PRO A 145 -27.99 55.82 21.17
C PRO A 145 -27.64 56.85 22.31
N PRO A 146 -26.36 57.28 22.56
CA PRO A 146 -25.73 58.40 21.82
C PRO A 146 -24.23 58.17 21.43
N ILE A 147 -23.43 59.25 21.27
CA ILE A 147 -22.20 59.36 20.43
C ILE A 147 -20.99 59.99 21.18
N GLN A 148 -19.77 59.90 20.58
CA GLN A 148 -18.43 60.45 20.95
C GLN A 148 -17.57 59.63 21.95
N GLY A 149 -16.25 59.46 21.77
CA GLY A 149 -15.39 59.80 20.61
C GLY A 149 -13.86 59.82 20.92
N ILE A 150 -13.06 60.32 19.95
CA ILE A 150 -11.71 60.95 20.09
C ILE A 150 -10.42 60.07 20.14
N ALA A 151 -9.45 60.43 19.26
CA ALA A 151 -7.96 60.30 19.33
C ALA A 151 -7.28 58.89 19.27
N GLN A 152 -6.32 58.65 18.37
CA GLN A 152 -4.84 58.85 18.45
C GLN A 152 -4.10 57.85 19.39
N GLU A 153 -2.89 57.35 19.12
CA GLU A 153 -1.94 57.68 18.04
C GLU A 153 -1.01 56.51 17.63
N SER A 154 -0.33 56.75 16.51
CA SER A 154 0.70 55.93 15.85
C SER A 154 1.92 55.52 16.71
N TYR A 155 2.66 54.51 16.24
CA TYR A 155 3.97 54.79 15.65
C TYR A 155 4.15 54.00 14.34
N GLN A 156 4.98 54.51 13.43
CA GLN A 156 4.85 54.28 12.00
C GLN A 156 6.21 54.19 11.30
N GLN A 157 6.28 53.36 10.24
CA GLN A 157 7.27 53.36 9.13
C GLN A 157 8.79 53.35 9.42
N ALA A 158 9.48 52.51 8.66
CA ALA A 158 10.46 53.01 7.71
C ALA A 158 10.27 52.31 6.35
N GLN A 159 9.61 52.99 5.40
CA GLN A 159 9.69 52.65 3.98
C GLN A 159 10.73 53.57 3.32
N LEU A 160 11.34 53.11 2.23
CA LEU A 160 11.75 54.01 1.14
C LEU A 160 11.17 53.46 -0.17
N SER A 161 10.63 54.36 -0.97
CA SER A 161 9.84 54.08 -2.17
C SER A 161 10.20 55.06 -3.29
N TYR A 162 9.95 54.69 -4.55
CA TYR A 162 9.91 55.66 -5.66
C TYR A 162 8.86 55.29 -6.73
N ASN A 163 7.60 55.52 -6.35
CA ASN A 163 6.53 56.15 -7.11
C ASN A 163 6.47 56.12 -8.66
N PHE A 164 5.36 55.52 -9.15
CA PHE A 164 4.22 56.17 -9.87
C PHE A 164 3.97 56.04 -11.39
N GLU A 165 2.65 56.09 -11.67
CA GLU A 165 1.87 56.45 -12.88
C GLU A 165 2.05 55.65 -14.20
N GLN A 166 1.07 54.83 -14.66
CA GLN A 166 -0.30 55.15 -15.17
C GLN A 166 -0.33 56.18 -16.33
N PRO A 167 -1.27 56.09 -17.33
CA PRO A 167 -2.63 55.53 -17.21
C PRO A 167 -3.27 54.74 -18.39
N ALA A 168 -4.19 53.84 -18.02
CA ALA A 168 -5.57 53.67 -18.51
C ALA A 168 -5.96 53.46 -20.01
N GLN A 169 -6.73 52.36 -20.21
CA GLN A 169 -8.14 52.31 -20.69
C GLN A 169 -8.58 51.91 -22.13
N GLN A 170 -9.72 51.18 -22.13
CA GLN A 170 -10.84 51.10 -23.11
C GLN A 170 -10.86 50.11 -24.30
N HIS A 171 -11.45 48.93 -24.03
CA HIS A 171 -12.68 48.37 -24.64
C HIS A 171 -12.88 48.13 -26.16
N HIS A 172 -13.21 46.86 -26.46
CA HIS A 172 -14.15 46.34 -27.49
C HIS A 172 -13.85 46.49 -29.00
N GLY A 173 -13.80 45.36 -29.71
CA GLY A 173 -13.91 45.26 -31.17
C GLY A 173 -14.21 43.83 -31.65
N ARG A 174 -15.19 43.64 -32.55
CA ARG A 174 -15.67 42.32 -33.03
C ARG A 174 -14.71 41.65 -34.03
N SER A 175 -14.86 40.32 -34.13
CA SER A 175 -14.34 39.45 -35.18
C SER A 175 -14.71 39.88 -36.60
N ILE A 176 -13.87 39.52 -37.58
CA ILE A 176 -14.23 38.71 -38.76
C ILE A 176 -12.96 38.12 -39.40
N SER A 177 -13.11 37.06 -40.21
CA SER A 177 -12.05 36.20 -40.75
C SER A 177 -11.45 36.69 -42.08
N SER A 178 -10.23 36.25 -42.41
CA SER A 178 -9.97 35.23 -43.46
C SER A 178 -8.62 35.36 -44.22
N TYR A 179 -8.17 34.22 -44.79
CA TYR A 179 -7.19 34.00 -45.87
C TYR A 179 -5.71 34.47 -45.75
N SER A 180 -4.86 33.48 -45.41
CA SER A 180 -3.81 32.91 -46.28
C SER A 180 -2.83 33.81 -47.05
N ASN A 181 -1.58 33.87 -46.56
CA ASN A 181 -0.32 33.45 -47.23
C ASN A 181 0.91 34.20 -46.66
N GLY A 182 2.04 33.51 -46.48
CA GLY A 182 3.35 34.12 -46.13
C GLY A 182 4.27 34.22 -47.36
N PRO A 183 5.61 34.14 -47.22
CA PRO A 183 6.43 34.19 -45.98
C PRO A 183 7.68 35.13 -46.08
N THR A 184 8.53 35.12 -45.04
CA THR A 184 9.92 35.68 -44.98
C THR A 184 10.10 37.22 -45.02
N PRO A 185 11.29 37.76 -44.66
CA PRO A 185 12.18 37.38 -43.55
C PRO A 185 12.63 38.58 -42.67
N SER A 186 13.32 38.31 -41.56
CA SER A 186 14.28 39.25 -40.96
C SER A 186 15.43 38.49 -40.28
N PRO A 187 16.70 38.94 -40.33
CA PRO A 187 17.86 38.18 -39.82
C PRO A 187 18.46 38.74 -38.53
N TYR A 188 19.18 37.92 -37.77
CA TYR A 188 20.66 37.95 -37.69
C TYR A 188 21.20 36.97 -36.65
N THR A 189 22.04 36.02 -37.10
CA THR A 189 22.81 35.10 -36.27
C THR A 189 24.15 35.71 -35.87
N MET A 190 24.73 35.24 -34.75
CA MET A 190 26.17 34.99 -34.67
C MET A 190 26.42 33.68 -33.91
N GLU A 191 27.56 33.03 -34.20
CA GLU A 191 27.80 31.60 -33.99
C GLU A 191 28.93 31.32 -32.96
N HIS A 192 29.35 30.06 -32.90
CA HIS A 192 30.43 29.41 -32.13
C HIS A 192 29.98 28.87 -30.75
N SER A 193 30.22 27.60 -30.38
CA SER A 193 31.06 26.54 -30.99
C SER A 193 30.34 25.19 -31.11
N ALA A 194 30.93 24.22 -31.82
CA ALA A 194 30.25 23.00 -32.26
C ALA A 194 30.09 21.89 -31.19
N SER A 195 28.95 21.20 -31.25
CA SER A 195 28.67 19.89 -30.65
C SER A 195 27.70 19.12 -31.59
N PRO A 196 27.37 17.83 -31.39
CA PRO A 196 26.77 17.00 -32.43
C PRO A 196 25.35 17.43 -32.84
N GLY A 197 25.00 17.18 -34.11
CA GLY A 197 23.75 17.64 -34.71
C GLY A 197 22.49 16.92 -34.20
N PRO A 198 21.29 17.52 -34.37
CA PRO A 198 20.05 16.98 -33.82
C PRO A 198 19.70 15.58 -34.35
N LEU A 199 19.14 14.76 -33.47
CA LEU A 199 18.44 13.52 -33.86
C LEU A 199 17.24 13.87 -34.75
N PRO A 200 16.85 12.99 -35.70
CA PRO A 200 15.76 13.27 -36.61
C PRO A 200 14.42 13.34 -35.87
N THR A 201 13.80 14.51 -35.87
CA THR A 201 12.46 14.75 -35.29
C THR A 201 11.42 13.82 -35.92
N ARG A 202 10.50 13.31 -35.09
CA ARG A 202 9.57 12.25 -35.47
C ARG A 202 8.16 12.83 -35.59
N ASP A 203 7.79 13.19 -36.81
CA ASP A 203 6.52 13.87 -37.10
C ASP A 203 5.26 13.05 -36.71
N TYR A 204 5.33 11.71 -36.68
CA TYR A 204 4.21 10.82 -36.37
C TYR A 204 4.65 9.39 -35.95
N LEU A 205 3.70 8.61 -35.42
CA LEU A 205 3.91 7.20 -35.05
C LEU A 205 3.77 6.26 -36.27
N LYS A 206 4.60 5.21 -36.35
CA LYS A 206 4.74 4.38 -37.55
C LYS A 206 4.41 2.90 -37.34
N SER A 207 4.57 2.36 -36.13
CA SER A 207 4.06 1.03 -35.80
C SER A 207 2.58 1.07 -35.44
N GLN A 208 1.84 0.04 -35.88
CA GLN A 208 0.45 -0.19 -35.44
C GLN A 208 0.36 -0.36 -33.91
N GLU A 209 1.40 -0.94 -33.29
CA GLU A 209 1.50 -1.15 -31.85
C GLU A 209 1.62 0.19 -31.09
N GLU A 210 2.58 1.03 -31.51
CA GLU A 210 2.78 2.37 -30.90
C GLU A 210 1.52 3.24 -31.05
N VAL A 211 0.89 3.21 -32.22
CA VAL A 211 -0.36 3.95 -32.49
C VAL A 211 -1.47 3.48 -31.54
N LEU A 212 -1.68 2.17 -31.40
CA LEU A 212 -2.71 1.61 -30.52
C LEU A 212 -2.48 1.99 -29.05
N TYR A 213 -1.25 1.88 -28.55
CA TYR A 213 -0.95 2.22 -27.15
C TYR A 213 -1.07 3.74 -26.89
N MET A 214 -0.64 4.59 -27.83
CA MET A 214 -0.84 6.04 -27.72
C MET A 214 -2.33 6.44 -27.78
N GLN A 215 -3.13 5.77 -28.62
CA GLN A 215 -4.58 5.98 -28.65
C GLN A 215 -5.23 5.62 -27.31
N VAL A 216 -4.91 4.45 -26.75
CA VAL A 216 -5.44 4.03 -25.44
C VAL A 216 -4.99 4.98 -24.31
N PHE A 217 -3.76 5.49 -24.37
CA PHE A 217 -3.33 6.53 -23.45
C PHE A 217 -4.24 7.76 -23.54
N VAL A 218 -4.42 8.32 -24.74
CA VAL A 218 -5.19 9.55 -24.95
C VAL A 218 -6.68 9.38 -24.65
N GLU A 219 -7.25 8.24 -25.01
CA GLU A 219 -8.70 7.97 -24.99
C GLU A 219 -9.21 7.38 -23.67
N GLU A 220 -8.35 6.80 -22.82
CA GLU A 220 -8.75 6.26 -21.51
C GLU A 220 -7.93 6.84 -20.33
N ILE A 221 -6.59 6.87 -20.43
CA ILE A 221 -5.69 7.18 -19.30
C ILE A 221 -5.56 8.69 -19.07
N GLY A 222 -5.14 9.43 -20.09
CA GLY A 222 -5.05 10.89 -20.09
C GLY A 222 -6.38 11.54 -19.72
N ILE A 223 -7.51 10.89 -20.02
CA ILE A 223 -8.84 11.35 -19.62
C ILE A 223 -8.98 11.47 -18.10
N TRP A 224 -8.50 10.52 -17.30
CA TRP A 224 -8.58 10.64 -15.84
C TRP A 224 -7.40 11.45 -15.25
N MET A 225 -6.23 11.45 -15.89
CA MET A 225 -5.11 12.32 -15.52
C MET A 225 -5.48 13.81 -15.63
N ASP A 226 -6.17 14.20 -16.71
CA ASP A 226 -6.68 15.55 -16.96
C ASP A 226 -7.93 15.91 -16.12
N SER A 227 -8.25 15.15 -15.06
CA SER A 227 -9.45 15.39 -14.24
C SER A 227 -9.47 16.71 -13.49
N MET A 228 -8.28 17.26 -13.22
CA MET A 228 -8.04 18.47 -12.41
C MET A 228 -7.32 19.56 -13.22
N ASP A 229 -7.23 19.38 -14.54
CA ASP A 229 -6.52 20.24 -15.48
C ASP A 229 -7.48 20.80 -16.55
N ALA A 230 -7.67 22.11 -16.54
CA ALA A 230 -8.55 22.82 -17.48
C ALA A 230 -8.06 22.74 -18.94
N HIS A 231 -6.76 22.62 -19.17
CA HIS A 231 -6.14 22.64 -20.50
C HIS A 231 -5.96 21.24 -21.11
N LYS A 232 -5.94 20.21 -20.26
CA LYS A 232 -5.84 18.79 -20.61
C LYS A 232 -4.50 18.40 -21.25
N HIS A 233 -3.42 18.71 -20.55
CA HIS A 233 -2.06 18.51 -21.04
C HIS A 233 -1.76 17.04 -21.36
N PHE A 234 -2.28 16.08 -20.59
CA PHE A 234 -1.95 14.65 -20.76
C PHE A 234 -2.66 14.01 -21.96
N SER A 235 -3.91 14.36 -22.26
CA SER A 235 -4.61 13.86 -23.46
C SER A 235 -4.43 14.73 -24.71
N ARG A 236 -3.95 15.99 -24.61
CA ARG A 236 -3.93 16.93 -25.77
C ARG A 236 -2.61 17.59 -26.12
N LEU A 237 -1.67 17.73 -25.20
CA LEU A 237 -0.41 18.44 -25.48
C LEU A 237 0.79 17.49 -25.43
N LEU A 238 1.00 16.86 -24.29
CA LEU A 238 2.13 15.96 -24.03
C LEU A 238 2.26 14.79 -25.01
N PRO A 239 1.19 14.20 -25.59
CA PRO A 239 1.31 13.21 -26.67
C PRO A 239 2.11 13.71 -27.88
N PHE A 240 2.04 15.01 -28.20
CA PHE A 240 2.78 15.61 -29.32
C PHE A 240 4.21 15.98 -28.95
N HIS A 241 4.48 16.35 -27.68
CA HIS A 241 5.84 16.52 -27.19
C HIS A 241 6.58 15.16 -27.17
N ALA A 242 5.91 14.12 -26.65
CA ALA A 242 6.43 12.77 -26.57
C ALA A 242 6.92 12.23 -27.92
N LEU A 243 6.32 12.62 -29.05
CA LEU A 243 6.80 12.21 -30.37
C LEU A 243 8.29 12.48 -30.59
N ASN A 244 8.82 13.59 -30.09
CA ASN A 244 10.24 13.97 -30.24
C ASN A 244 11.12 13.59 -29.05
N GLU A 245 10.53 13.14 -27.93
CA GLU A 245 11.22 12.86 -26.67
C GLU A 245 11.11 11.36 -26.33
N PRO A 246 12.12 10.52 -26.68
CA PRO A 246 12.00 9.06 -26.60
C PRO A 246 11.65 8.55 -25.20
N MET A 247 12.31 9.06 -24.17
CA MET A 247 12.04 8.73 -22.76
C MET A 247 10.56 8.96 -22.38
N LEU A 248 10.01 10.10 -22.81
CA LEU A 248 8.61 10.44 -22.57
C LEU A 248 7.67 9.55 -23.41
N LEU A 249 8.01 9.28 -24.67
CA LEU A 249 7.25 8.36 -25.53
C LEU A 249 7.14 6.97 -24.92
N HIS A 250 8.26 6.42 -24.42
CA HIS A 250 8.30 5.11 -23.79
C HIS A 250 7.39 5.07 -22.55
N ALA A 251 7.37 6.12 -21.71
CA ALA A 251 6.45 6.20 -20.57
C ALA A 251 4.96 6.25 -20.98
N PHE A 252 4.62 7.01 -22.04
CA PHE A 252 3.26 7.04 -22.63
C PHE A 252 2.83 5.66 -23.15
N LEU A 253 3.71 4.99 -23.91
CA LEU A 253 3.44 3.68 -24.51
C LEU A 253 3.32 2.57 -23.45
N ALA A 254 4.14 2.62 -22.40
CA ALA A 254 4.06 1.71 -21.25
C ALA A 254 2.68 1.78 -20.58
N CYS A 255 2.21 3.00 -20.28
CA CYS A 255 0.88 3.23 -19.72
C CYS A 255 -0.23 2.68 -20.64
N GLY A 256 -0.19 2.99 -21.93
CA GLY A 256 -1.17 2.53 -22.92
C GLY A 256 -1.25 1.00 -23.03
N ALA A 257 -0.09 0.33 -23.07
CA ALA A 257 0.01 -1.12 -23.05
C ALA A 257 -0.50 -1.72 -21.73
N ARG A 258 -0.17 -1.10 -20.59
CA ARG A 258 -0.61 -1.54 -19.25
C ARG A 258 -2.12 -1.54 -19.12
N HIS A 259 -2.80 -0.48 -19.55
CA HIS A 259 -4.26 -0.42 -19.51
C HIS A 259 -4.90 -1.52 -20.39
N LEU A 260 -4.38 -1.76 -21.60
CA LEU A 260 -4.88 -2.83 -22.46
C LEU A 260 -4.78 -4.23 -21.83
N ALA A 261 -3.66 -4.54 -21.17
CA ALA A 261 -3.48 -5.83 -20.49
C ALA A 261 -4.50 -6.02 -19.34
N LEU A 262 -4.90 -4.93 -18.66
CA LEU A 262 -5.88 -4.96 -17.56
C LEU A 262 -7.32 -5.11 -18.05
N VAL A 263 -7.71 -4.44 -19.16
CA VAL A 263 -9.11 -4.49 -19.67
C VAL A 263 -9.36 -5.58 -20.70
N ASN A 264 -8.32 -6.17 -21.29
CA ASN A 264 -8.44 -7.11 -22.40
C ASN A 264 -7.37 -8.23 -22.34
N PRO A 265 -7.75 -9.44 -21.88
CA PRO A 265 -6.84 -10.59 -21.73
C PRO A 265 -6.11 -11.08 -22.99
N LYS A 266 -6.35 -10.47 -24.16
CA LYS A 266 -5.60 -10.72 -25.39
C LYS A 266 -4.18 -10.11 -25.36
N TYR A 267 -3.92 -9.12 -24.50
CA TYR A 267 -2.63 -8.42 -24.45
C TYR A 267 -1.84 -8.80 -23.19
N SER A 268 -0.56 -9.12 -23.35
CA SER A 268 0.34 -9.47 -22.23
C SER A 268 0.98 -8.25 -21.59
N GLU A 269 1.35 -8.38 -20.31
CA GLU A 269 2.06 -7.34 -19.56
C GLU A 269 3.51 -7.12 -20.04
N GLU A 270 4.10 -8.10 -20.74
CA GLU A 270 5.48 -8.07 -21.28
C GLU A 270 5.80 -6.78 -22.05
N LYS A 271 4.86 -6.32 -22.88
CA LYS A 271 5.00 -5.08 -23.67
C LYS A 271 4.95 -3.84 -22.79
N ALA A 272 4.10 -3.86 -21.77
CA ALA A 272 3.96 -2.77 -20.82
C ALA A 272 5.24 -2.60 -19.97
N LEU A 273 5.79 -3.72 -19.49
CA LEU A 273 7.08 -3.79 -18.79
C LEU A 273 8.23 -3.34 -19.69
N HIS A 274 8.31 -3.82 -20.93
CA HIS A 274 9.40 -3.44 -21.84
C HIS A 274 9.51 -1.92 -22.05
N TYR A 275 8.40 -1.21 -22.32
CA TYR A 275 8.43 0.24 -22.46
C TYR A 275 8.67 0.96 -21.13
N TYR A 276 8.21 0.40 -20.00
CA TYR A 276 8.47 0.95 -18.65
C TYR A 276 9.94 0.85 -18.25
N ASP A 277 10.57 -0.31 -18.45
CA ASP A 277 11.99 -0.55 -18.12
C ASP A 277 12.90 0.33 -18.97
N VAL A 278 12.58 0.46 -20.26
CA VAL A 278 13.25 1.39 -21.18
C VAL A 278 13.12 2.83 -20.69
N ALA A 279 11.91 3.32 -20.44
CA ALA A 279 11.67 4.69 -19.96
C ALA A 279 12.36 4.97 -18.61
N THR A 280 12.35 4.00 -17.70
CA THR A 280 12.95 4.11 -16.36
C THR A 280 14.47 4.14 -16.43
N ARG A 281 15.09 3.34 -17.31
CA ARG A 281 16.54 3.39 -17.57
C ARG A 281 16.95 4.70 -18.25
N ASP A 282 16.19 5.14 -19.25
CA ASP A 282 16.45 6.40 -19.96
C ASP A 282 16.34 7.60 -18.98
N LEU A 283 15.39 7.55 -18.04
CA LEU A 283 15.26 8.50 -16.93
C LEU A 283 16.42 8.41 -15.93
N LEU A 284 16.81 7.21 -15.49
CA LEU A 284 17.92 7.04 -14.54
C LEU A 284 19.25 7.57 -15.11
N HIS A 285 19.51 7.32 -16.40
CA HIS A 285 20.66 7.89 -17.10
C HIS A 285 20.57 9.41 -17.18
N SER A 286 19.39 9.95 -17.51
CA SER A 286 19.16 11.40 -17.53
C SER A 286 19.35 12.05 -16.15
N LEU A 287 19.01 11.37 -15.06
CA LEU A 287 19.19 11.86 -13.68
C LEU A 287 20.66 11.87 -13.21
N GLN A 288 21.56 11.18 -13.92
CA GLN A 288 23.02 11.25 -13.67
C GLN A 288 23.68 12.45 -14.37
N ASP A 289 22.98 13.10 -15.31
CA ASP A 289 23.47 14.27 -16.04
C ASP A 289 23.17 15.58 -15.26
N PRO A 290 24.19 16.41 -14.94
CA PRO A 290 23.99 17.70 -14.28
C PRO A 290 23.28 18.73 -15.17
N ASP A 291 23.39 18.62 -16.51
CA ASP A 291 22.84 19.57 -17.49
C ASP A 291 21.47 19.11 -18.06
N ARG A 292 20.86 18.08 -17.45
CA ARG A 292 19.58 17.47 -17.89
C ARG A 292 18.40 18.44 -17.93
N ASP A 293 17.44 18.19 -18.82
CA ASP A 293 16.12 18.81 -18.73
C ASP A 293 15.34 18.26 -17.52
N THR A 294 15.33 19.04 -16.45
CA THR A 294 14.64 18.71 -15.19
C THR A 294 13.13 18.62 -15.38
N PHE A 295 12.54 19.43 -16.26
CA PHE A 295 11.10 19.43 -16.53
C PHE A 295 10.70 18.16 -17.29
N LEU A 296 11.46 17.74 -18.28
CA LEU A 296 11.24 16.49 -19.01
C LEU A 296 11.38 15.27 -18.07
N CYS A 297 12.39 15.27 -17.20
CA CYS A 297 12.56 14.23 -16.18
C CYS A 297 11.36 14.18 -15.21
N ALA A 298 10.93 15.33 -14.68
CA ALA A 298 9.79 15.42 -13.77
C ALA A 298 8.46 15.00 -14.42
N THR A 299 8.19 15.44 -15.65
CA THR A 299 6.99 15.04 -16.39
C THR A 299 6.99 13.54 -16.69
N THR A 300 8.14 12.96 -17.09
CA THR A 300 8.28 11.52 -17.31
C THR A 300 8.04 10.74 -16.02
N ALA A 301 8.65 11.13 -14.90
CA ALA A 301 8.48 10.47 -13.60
C ALA A 301 7.01 10.47 -13.14
N VAL A 302 6.25 11.53 -13.40
CA VAL A 302 4.80 11.60 -13.10
C VAL A 302 3.98 10.62 -13.95
N ILE A 303 4.41 10.33 -15.18
CA ILE A 303 3.72 9.35 -16.06
C ILE A 303 4.12 7.91 -15.69
N LEU A 304 5.37 7.66 -15.28
CA LEU A 304 5.78 6.35 -14.75
C LEU A 304 5.08 6.02 -13.42
N ASN A 305 4.90 7.01 -12.55
CA ASN A 305 4.05 6.88 -11.36
C ASN A 305 2.61 6.46 -11.71
N VAL A 306 2.03 6.98 -12.82
CA VAL A 306 0.72 6.51 -13.33
C VAL A 306 0.75 5.06 -13.82
N TYR A 307 1.80 4.62 -14.51
CA TYR A 307 1.98 3.21 -14.90
C TYR A 307 1.93 2.29 -13.67
N GLU A 308 2.69 2.63 -12.62
CA GLU A 308 2.82 1.84 -11.40
C GLU A 308 1.54 1.83 -10.55
N ILE A 309 0.75 2.91 -10.57
CA ILE A 309 -0.55 2.97 -9.91
C ILE A 309 -1.56 2.01 -10.54
N MET A 310 -1.42 1.70 -11.84
CA MET A 310 -2.16 0.63 -12.53
C MET A 310 -1.50 -0.76 -12.37
N GLY A 311 -0.42 -0.87 -11.60
CA GLY A 311 0.25 -2.13 -11.27
C GLY A 311 -0.32 -2.82 -10.03
N GLU A 312 -0.10 -4.13 -9.91
CA GLU A 312 -0.68 -4.95 -8.84
C GLU A 312 0.03 -4.79 -7.48
N ARG A 313 1.31 -4.40 -7.49
CA ARG A 313 2.17 -4.33 -6.29
C ARG A 313 1.94 -3.04 -5.49
N ALA A 314 0.72 -2.94 -4.96
CA ALA A 314 0.17 -1.79 -4.24
C ALA A 314 1.05 -1.24 -3.10
N LEU A 315 1.93 -2.07 -2.52
CA LEU A 315 2.82 -1.72 -1.41
C LEU A 315 4.20 -1.18 -1.85
N GLN A 316 4.64 -1.39 -3.09
CA GLN A 316 5.95 -0.89 -3.58
C GLN A 316 5.91 0.60 -3.99
N ARG A 317 4.71 1.19 -4.14
CA ARG A 317 4.47 2.52 -4.74
C ARG A 317 5.09 3.73 -4.00
N MET A 318 5.55 3.59 -2.76
CA MET A 318 6.04 4.74 -1.97
C MET A 318 7.32 5.36 -2.54
N ASN A 319 8.22 4.56 -3.11
CA ASN A 319 9.53 5.03 -3.57
C ASN A 319 9.44 5.93 -4.81
N HIS A 320 8.52 5.62 -5.73
CA HIS A 320 8.40 6.30 -7.01
C HIS A 320 7.52 7.56 -6.93
N ILE A 321 6.47 7.55 -6.09
CA ILE A 321 5.77 8.79 -5.71
C ILE A 321 6.76 9.76 -5.03
N ALA A 322 7.67 9.26 -4.18
CA ALA A 322 8.71 10.08 -3.58
C ALA A 322 9.71 10.62 -4.63
N GLY A 323 10.12 9.81 -5.60
CA GLY A 323 11.00 10.24 -6.71
C GLY A 323 10.37 11.32 -7.61
N ALA A 324 9.15 11.10 -8.08
CA ALA A 324 8.40 12.09 -8.88
C ALA A 324 8.19 13.40 -8.10
N ARG A 325 7.84 13.31 -6.80
CA ARG A 325 7.69 14.46 -5.90
C ARG A 325 9.00 15.21 -5.66
N ALA A 326 10.14 14.51 -5.56
CA ALA A 326 11.46 15.16 -5.45
C ALA A 326 11.77 16.00 -6.69
N LEU A 327 11.51 15.47 -7.89
CA LEU A 327 11.68 16.19 -9.15
C LEU A 327 10.70 17.37 -9.30
N ILE A 328 9.43 17.21 -8.90
CA ILE A 328 8.45 18.32 -8.81
C ILE A 328 8.97 19.44 -7.90
N LYS A 329 9.57 19.10 -6.74
CA LYS A 329 10.14 20.08 -5.79
C LYS A 329 11.43 20.73 -6.32
N GLU A 330 12.29 19.99 -7.04
CA GLU A 330 13.45 20.54 -7.76
C GLU A 330 13.02 21.56 -8.83
N CYS A 331 12.00 21.23 -9.62
CA CYS A 331 11.37 22.11 -10.60
C CYS A 331 10.60 23.30 -9.98
N ARG A 332 10.47 23.33 -8.64
CA ARG A 332 9.70 24.30 -7.84
C ARG A 332 8.21 24.37 -8.23
N TRP A 333 7.66 23.29 -8.76
CA TRP A 333 6.25 23.22 -9.18
C TRP A 333 5.32 23.09 -7.95
N ASN A 334 4.24 23.86 -7.95
CA ASN A 334 3.31 24.05 -6.83
C ASN A 334 1.94 24.56 -7.31
N ALA A 335 1.02 24.88 -6.40
CA ALA A 335 -0.34 25.34 -6.74
C ALA A 335 -0.39 26.65 -7.56
N ARG A 336 0.69 27.44 -7.58
CA ARG A 336 0.82 28.71 -8.33
C ARG A 336 1.52 28.55 -9.68
N SER A 337 1.95 27.34 -10.01
CA SER A 337 2.56 27.02 -11.30
C SER A 337 1.53 27.07 -12.43
N THR A 338 1.98 27.07 -13.69
CA THR A 338 1.12 27.07 -14.88
C THR A 338 1.60 26.04 -15.90
N GLY A 339 0.75 25.74 -16.89
CA GLY A 339 1.07 24.76 -17.94
C GLY A 339 1.29 23.34 -17.40
N ILE A 340 2.21 22.61 -18.02
CA ILE A 340 2.57 21.22 -17.70
C ILE A 340 2.92 21.06 -16.21
N GLY A 341 3.68 21.99 -15.62
CA GLY A 341 4.08 21.91 -14.21
C GLY A 341 2.91 21.93 -13.23
N ALA A 342 1.85 22.68 -13.54
CA ALA A 342 0.61 22.69 -12.76
C ALA A 342 -0.16 21.36 -12.91
N ALA A 343 -0.23 20.81 -14.13
CA ALA A 343 -0.89 19.53 -14.39
C ALA A 343 -0.16 18.37 -13.67
N CYS A 344 1.17 18.34 -13.73
CA CYS A 344 2.00 17.38 -13.00
C CYS A 344 1.84 17.49 -11.48
N PHE A 345 1.87 18.71 -10.93
CA PHE A 345 1.67 18.95 -9.50
C PHE A 345 0.29 18.45 -9.02
N TRP A 346 -0.79 18.88 -9.67
CA TRP A 346 -2.15 18.51 -9.22
C TRP A 346 -2.47 17.04 -9.44
N LEU A 347 -1.94 16.40 -10.49
CA LEU A 347 -2.05 14.96 -10.67
C LEU A 347 -1.35 14.21 -9.52
N ASN A 348 -0.11 14.58 -9.18
CA ASN A 348 0.61 13.93 -8.09
C ASN A 348 -0.12 14.08 -6.75
N VAL A 349 -0.59 15.29 -6.43
CA VAL A 349 -1.39 15.57 -5.21
C VAL A 349 -2.67 14.73 -5.17
N GLY A 350 -3.40 14.59 -6.28
CA GLY A 350 -4.61 13.78 -6.34
C GLY A 350 -4.35 12.29 -6.09
N MET A 351 -3.27 11.75 -6.67
CA MET A 351 -2.88 10.34 -6.48
C MET A 351 -2.36 10.06 -5.07
N GLU A 352 -1.67 11.03 -4.45
CA GLU A 352 -1.23 10.99 -3.06
C GLU A 352 -2.42 10.99 -2.10
N ILE A 353 -3.41 11.88 -2.30
CA ILE A 353 -4.66 11.92 -1.51
C ILE A 353 -5.42 10.59 -1.62
N LEU A 354 -5.60 10.04 -2.82
CA LEU A 354 -6.26 8.74 -3.03
C LEU A 354 -5.55 7.59 -2.31
N SER A 355 -4.24 7.69 -2.12
CA SER A 355 -3.44 6.73 -1.34
C SER A 355 -3.61 6.93 0.17
N CYS A 356 -3.59 8.17 0.65
CA CYS A 356 -3.79 8.53 2.06
C CYS A 356 -5.19 8.13 2.57
N LEU A 357 -6.21 8.31 1.72
CA LEU A 357 -7.59 7.86 1.98
C LEU A 357 -7.67 6.35 2.25
N HIS A 358 -6.95 5.56 1.47
CA HIS A 358 -6.92 4.09 1.55
C HIS A 358 -6.16 3.57 2.78
N PHE A 359 -4.92 4.03 2.98
CA PHE A 359 -4.02 3.48 3.99
C PHE A 359 -4.09 4.19 5.36
N ASN A 360 -4.91 5.24 5.48
CA ASN A 360 -4.94 6.13 6.64
C ASN A 360 -3.56 6.73 6.98
N TRP A 361 -2.95 7.35 5.97
CA TRP A 361 -1.66 8.04 6.09
C TRP A 361 -1.83 9.55 6.03
N GLN A 362 -0.83 10.26 6.53
CA GLN A 362 -0.67 11.69 6.28
C GLN A 362 -0.15 11.89 4.83
N VAL A 363 -0.51 13.00 4.18
CA VAL A 363 0.19 13.42 2.95
C VAL A 363 1.65 13.75 3.31
N ALA A 364 2.58 13.30 2.49
CA ALA A 364 4.01 13.45 2.75
C ALA A 364 4.54 14.85 2.38
N TRP A 365 3.76 15.66 1.66
CA TRP A 365 3.97 17.10 1.51
C TRP A 365 2.83 17.87 2.18
N ASP A 366 3.16 18.66 3.21
CA ASP A 366 2.22 19.50 3.95
C ASP A 366 1.36 20.38 3.01
N PRO A 367 0.01 20.33 3.10
CA PRO A 367 -0.88 21.18 2.31
C PRO A 367 -0.59 22.67 2.44
N ASP A 368 -0.10 23.12 3.59
CA ASP A 368 0.15 24.53 3.86
C ASP A 368 1.38 25.06 3.05
N GLU A 369 2.29 24.18 2.63
CA GLU A 369 3.40 24.51 1.70
C GLU A 369 2.95 24.63 0.23
N TRP A 370 1.78 24.12 -0.17
CA TRP A 370 1.38 24.06 -1.57
C TRP A 370 1.18 25.44 -2.22
N GLY A 371 0.93 26.48 -1.40
CA GLY A 371 0.80 27.87 -1.84
C GLY A 371 -0.58 28.26 -2.40
N ILE A 372 -1.59 27.39 -2.24
CA ILE A 372 -2.98 27.62 -2.68
C ILE A 372 -3.67 28.75 -1.89
N GLU A 373 -4.57 29.49 -2.54
CA GLU A 373 -5.31 30.60 -1.92
C GLU A 373 -6.64 30.12 -1.34
N MET A 374 -6.76 30.15 -0.01
CA MET A 374 -7.86 29.59 0.79
C MET A 374 -8.76 30.66 1.43
N ASP A 375 -8.97 31.78 0.74
CA ASP A 375 -9.85 32.86 1.23
C ASP A 375 -11.34 32.47 1.36
N PHE A 376 -11.76 31.49 0.53
CA PHE A 376 -13.15 31.09 0.29
C PHE A 376 -14.08 32.29 -0.01
N THR A 377 -13.62 33.28 -0.78
CA THR A 377 -14.52 34.36 -1.24
C THR A 377 -15.65 33.78 -2.11
N PRO A 378 -16.92 34.20 -1.96
CA PRO A 378 -18.04 33.67 -2.74
C PRO A 378 -17.83 33.82 -4.24
N GLU A 379 -17.74 32.71 -4.98
CA GLU A 379 -17.56 32.75 -6.42
C GLU A 379 -18.89 32.93 -7.14
N THR A 380 -18.97 33.96 -7.98
CA THR A 380 -20.17 34.32 -8.75
C THR A 380 -20.00 34.11 -10.25
N GLU A 381 -18.77 33.89 -10.71
CA GLU A 381 -18.43 33.65 -12.11
C GLU A 381 -18.26 32.16 -12.41
N SER A 382 -18.76 31.73 -13.57
CA SER A 382 -18.50 30.40 -14.12
C SER A 382 -17.10 30.32 -14.75
N GLY A 383 -16.44 29.16 -14.67
CA GLY A 383 -15.16 28.91 -15.35
C GLY A 383 -13.94 28.79 -14.43
N LYS A 384 -14.10 28.96 -13.11
CA LYS A 384 -13.04 28.73 -12.11
C LYS A 384 -13.23 27.40 -11.34
N GLU A 385 -14.02 26.46 -11.88
CA GLU A 385 -14.41 25.24 -11.14
C GLU A 385 -13.20 24.39 -10.71
N GLU A 386 -12.14 24.32 -11.53
CA GLU A 386 -10.91 23.60 -11.23
C GLU A 386 -10.19 24.16 -9.99
N VAL A 387 -10.16 25.49 -9.81
CA VAL A 387 -9.58 26.14 -8.63
C VAL A 387 -10.35 25.73 -7.36
N TRP A 388 -11.66 25.57 -7.46
CA TRP A 388 -12.47 25.07 -6.37
C TRP A 388 -12.32 23.55 -6.15
N THR A 389 -12.03 22.76 -7.20
CA THR A 389 -11.57 21.37 -7.05
C THR A 389 -10.24 21.31 -6.29
N HIS A 390 -9.27 22.19 -6.60
CA HIS A 390 -8.00 22.30 -5.88
C HIS A 390 -8.20 22.67 -4.40
N ARG A 391 -9.13 23.60 -4.11
CA ARG A 391 -9.48 23.99 -2.72
C ARG A 391 -10.06 22.83 -1.89
N ILE A 392 -10.88 21.94 -2.45
CA ILE A 392 -11.39 20.79 -1.67
C ILE A 392 -10.33 19.69 -1.50
N LEU A 393 -9.40 19.51 -2.45
CA LEU A 393 -8.27 18.58 -2.29
C LEU A 393 -7.38 18.95 -1.10
N TYR A 394 -7.08 20.24 -0.92
CA TYR A 394 -6.40 20.75 0.27
C TYR A 394 -7.15 20.39 1.57
N VAL A 395 -8.48 20.58 1.60
CA VAL A 395 -9.31 20.26 2.78
C VAL A 395 -9.31 18.76 3.06
N VAL A 396 -9.43 17.90 2.04
CA VAL A 396 -9.32 16.44 2.19
C VAL A 396 -7.94 16.04 2.71
N ALA A 397 -6.85 16.64 2.22
CA ALA A 397 -5.49 16.35 2.68
C ALA A 397 -5.28 16.74 4.15
N ARG A 398 -5.76 17.92 4.57
CA ARG A 398 -5.79 18.32 5.99
C ARG A 398 -6.58 17.34 6.85
N ILE A 399 -7.72 16.84 6.37
CA ILE A 399 -8.53 15.81 7.06
C ILE A 399 -7.81 14.46 7.12
N CYS A 400 -7.08 14.04 6.08
CA CYS A 400 -6.24 12.85 6.11
C CYS A 400 -5.14 12.97 7.17
N ASN A 401 -4.46 14.12 7.26
CA ASN A 401 -3.46 14.38 8.30
C ASN A 401 -4.08 14.36 9.71
N PHE A 402 -5.29 14.90 9.87
CA PHE A 402 -6.02 14.83 11.14
C PHE A 402 -6.44 13.40 11.52
N ARG A 403 -6.90 12.58 10.56
CA ARG A 403 -7.26 11.16 10.74
C ARG A 403 -6.04 10.30 11.11
N ALA A 404 -4.93 10.49 10.43
CA ALA A 404 -3.70 9.71 10.67
C ALA A 404 -2.92 10.16 11.92
N SER A 405 -3.24 11.32 12.51
CA SER A 405 -2.66 11.81 13.78
C SER A 405 -3.44 11.41 15.04
N ILE A 406 -4.48 10.57 14.94
CA ILE A 406 -5.26 10.11 16.10
C ILE A 406 -4.34 9.37 17.09
N PRO A 407 -4.22 9.80 18.36
CA PRO A 407 -3.30 9.16 19.31
C PRO A 407 -3.76 7.73 19.66
N ARG A 408 -2.89 6.75 19.43
CA ARG A 408 -3.11 5.35 19.86
C ARG A 408 -3.05 5.18 21.39
N ASN A 409 -2.35 6.07 22.09
CA ASN A 409 -2.28 6.06 23.55
C ASN A 409 -3.48 6.82 24.14
N GLN A 410 -4.31 6.10 24.89
CA GLN A 410 -5.55 6.63 25.48
C GLN A 410 -5.32 7.82 26.43
N GLU A 411 -4.16 7.92 27.07
CA GLU A 411 -3.84 9.04 27.97
C GLU A 411 -3.47 10.31 27.19
N VAL A 412 -2.67 10.18 26.12
CA VAL A 412 -2.40 11.29 25.19
C VAL A 412 -3.70 11.72 24.49
N ALA A 413 -4.60 10.79 24.19
CA ALA A 413 -5.92 11.11 23.62
C ALA A 413 -6.79 11.94 24.58
N ARG A 414 -6.75 11.70 25.90
CA ARG A 414 -7.41 12.57 26.89
C ARG A 414 -6.78 13.95 26.96
N GLN A 415 -5.45 14.02 27.03
CA GLN A 415 -4.71 15.27 27.20
C GLN A 415 -4.84 16.20 25.98
N THR A 416 -4.92 15.65 24.77
CA THR A 416 -5.08 16.41 23.51
C THR A 416 -6.53 16.57 23.05
N LEU A 417 -7.51 16.09 23.82
CA LEU A 417 -8.92 15.97 23.41
C LEU A 417 -9.52 17.30 22.94
N GLN A 418 -9.31 18.37 23.71
CA GLN A 418 -9.86 19.70 23.41
C GLN A 418 -9.23 20.29 22.15
N ASP A 419 -7.91 20.19 21.99
CA ASP A 419 -7.21 20.73 20.82
C ASP A 419 -7.56 19.96 19.54
N ARG A 420 -7.72 18.63 19.65
CA ARG A 420 -8.24 17.82 18.53
C ARG A 420 -9.68 18.19 18.18
N HIS A 421 -10.54 18.47 19.15
CA HIS A 421 -11.90 18.94 18.86
C HIS A 421 -11.91 20.34 18.24
N ASN A 422 -11.04 21.26 18.70
CA ASN A 422 -10.86 22.59 18.13
C ASN A 422 -10.41 22.52 16.65
N GLU A 423 -9.49 21.61 16.30
CA GLU A 423 -9.08 21.41 14.89
C GLU A 423 -10.17 20.70 14.06
N TRP A 424 -10.89 19.72 14.62
CA TRP A 424 -12.05 19.11 13.95
C TRP A 424 -13.10 20.17 13.58
N LEU A 425 -13.40 21.10 14.49
CA LEU A 425 -14.32 22.22 14.22
C LEU A 425 -13.82 23.13 13.09
N ARG A 426 -12.52 23.43 13.02
CA ARG A 426 -11.92 24.21 11.91
C ARG A 426 -12.03 23.47 10.58
N LEU A 427 -11.72 22.17 10.55
CA LEU A 427 -11.81 21.34 9.34
C LEU A 427 -13.26 21.24 8.85
N LYS A 428 -14.23 21.19 9.79
CA LYS A 428 -15.66 21.25 9.48
C LYS A 428 -16.07 22.62 8.91
N ASP A 429 -15.68 23.73 9.54
CA ASP A 429 -15.90 25.10 9.01
C ASP A 429 -15.33 25.27 7.60
N MET A 430 -14.09 24.84 7.35
CA MET A 430 -13.48 24.90 6.02
C MET A 430 -14.23 24.05 4.99
N THR A 431 -14.78 22.90 5.39
CA THR A 431 -15.59 22.03 4.52
C THR A 431 -16.94 22.68 4.19
N ASP A 432 -17.59 23.29 5.18
CA ASP A 432 -18.88 23.96 5.02
C ASP A 432 -18.73 25.24 4.18
N ARG A 433 -17.77 26.11 4.54
CA ARG A 433 -17.43 27.32 3.79
C ARG A 433 -17.04 27.05 2.35
N TRP A 434 -16.39 25.91 2.05
CA TRP A 434 -16.19 25.50 0.67
C TRP A 434 -17.52 25.34 -0.06
N ASN A 435 -18.44 24.53 0.48
CA ASN A 435 -19.73 24.26 -0.16
C ASN A 435 -20.66 25.49 -0.25
N GLU A 436 -20.60 26.41 0.71
CA GLU A 436 -21.35 27.66 0.67
C GLU A 436 -20.90 28.63 -0.43
N ASN A 437 -19.60 28.60 -0.78
CA ASN A 437 -18.97 29.62 -1.62
C ASN A 437 -18.56 29.15 -3.02
N ILE A 438 -18.70 27.85 -3.35
CA ILE A 438 -18.44 27.34 -4.70
C ILE A 438 -19.38 27.95 -5.75
N PRO A 439 -18.94 28.10 -7.02
CA PRO A 439 -19.80 28.62 -8.08
C PRO A 439 -21.03 27.76 -8.31
N ARG A 440 -22.08 28.38 -8.86
CA ARG A 440 -23.37 27.70 -9.12
C ARG A 440 -23.25 26.52 -10.10
N THR A 441 -22.20 26.47 -10.91
CA THR A 441 -21.83 25.37 -11.82
C THR A 441 -21.33 24.10 -11.10
N MET A 442 -20.99 24.18 -9.82
CA MET A 442 -20.57 23.05 -8.96
C MET A 442 -21.69 22.56 -8.02
N HIS A 443 -22.89 23.13 -8.15
CA HIS A 443 -24.10 22.64 -7.50
C HIS A 443 -24.85 21.67 -8.45
N PRO A 444 -25.56 20.65 -7.91
CA PRO A 444 -26.38 19.76 -8.73
C PRO A 444 -27.39 20.54 -9.58
N MET A 445 -27.47 20.20 -10.87
CA MET A 445 -28.46 20.76 -11.80
C MET A 445 -29.82 20.09 -11.62
N ALA A 446 -29.84 18.80 -11.29
CA ALA A 446 -31.01 18.07 -10.83
C ALA A 446 -30.61 17.08 -9.72
N TYR A 447 -31.60 16.70 -8.93
CA TYR A 447 -31.52 15.69 -7.89
C TYR A 447 -32.82 14.89 -7.93
N LEU A 448 -32.72 13.56 -7.95
CA LEU A 448 -33.86 12.64 -7.81
C LEU A 448 -33.62 11.74 -6.59
N TYR A 449 -34.65 11.53 -5.79
CA TYR A 449 -34.61 10.51 -4.74
C TYR A 449 -34.60 9.09 -5.34
N PRO A 450 -34.12 8.05 -4.65
CA PRO A 450 -34.02 6.68 -5.17
C PRO A 450 -35.29 6.17 -5.89
N GLY A 451 -36.45 6.31 -5.25
CA GLY A 451 -37.77 5.94 -5.79
C GLY A 451 -38.30 6.84 -6.92
N GLN A 452 -37.51 7.81 -7.41
CA GLN A 452 -37.78 8.65 -8.58
C GLN A 452 -36.81 8.36 -9.75
N THR A 453 -35.78 7.52 -9.54
CA THR A 453 -34.81 7.16 -10.58
C THR A 453 -35.45 6.20 -11.60
N ILE A 454 -35.11 6.38 -12.88
CA ILE A 454 -35.59 5.49 -13.95
C ILE A 454 -34.77 4.18 -13.98
N SER A 455 -33.55 4.20 -13.43
CA SER A 455 -32.70 3.01 -13.26
C SER A 455 -33.20 2.05 -12.18
N GLY A 456 -34.04 2.50 -11.24
CA GLY A 456 -34.39 1.72 -10.06
C GLY A 456 -33.26 1.62 -9.04
N SER A 457 -32.39 2.63 -8.97
CA SER A 457 -31.31 2.72 -7.98
C SER A 457 -31.87 2.83 -6.55
N ALA A 458 -31.13 2.30 -5.58
CA ALA A 458 -31.27 2.56 -4.15
C ALA A 458 -30.65 3.91 -3.74
N PHE A 459 -29.84 4.53 -4.60
CA PHE A 459 -29.15 5.79 -4.35
C PHE A 459 -29.77 6.97 -5.12
N PRO A 460 -29.53 8.23 -4.68
CA PRO A 460 -30.06 9.40 -5.37
C PRO A 460 -29.30 9.73 -6.67
N GLU A 461 -30.04 10.10 -7.72
CA GLU A 461 -29.44 10.56 -8.98
C GLU A 461 -29.03 12.05 -8.86
N VAL A 462 -27.74 12.28 -8.62
CA VAL A 462 -27.14 13.62 -8.47
C VAL A 462 -26.57 14.08 -9.81
N TRP A 463 -27.30 14.91 -10.57
CA TRP A 463 -26.82 15.34 -11.88
C TRP A 463 -25.93 16.60 -11.80
N LEU A 464 -24.67 16.44 -12.19
CA LEU A 464 -23.64 17.47 -12.31
C LEU A 464 -23.09 17.49 -13.75
N ILE A 465 -22.68 18.67 -14.25
CA ILE A 465 -22.37 18.86 -15.67
C ILE A 465 -20.88 18.66 -16.01
N LYS A 466 -19.97 19.24 -15.20
CA LYS A 466 -18.53 19.30 -15.47
C LYS A 466 -17.78 18.26 -14.61
N ARG A 467 -16.80 17.56 -15.17
CA ARG A 467 -15.96 16.58 -14.46
C ARG A 467 -15.37 17.12 -13.16
N ALA A 468 -14.76 18.30 -13.21
CA ALA A 468 -14.20 19.00 -12.05
C ALA A 468 -15.25 19.20 -10.94
N SER A 469 -16.50 19.52 -11.29
CA SER A 469 -17.63 19.64 -10.35
C SER A 469 -18.02 18.30 -9.73
N ILE A 470 -18.04 17.21 -10.52
CA ILE A 470 -18.37 15.85 -10.03
C ILE A 470 -17.32 15.40 -9.01
N ILE A 471 -16.04 15.50 -9.38
CA ILE A 471 -14.91 15.08 -8.54
C ILE A 471 -14.81 15.94 -7.28
N ALA A 472 -15.00 17.26 -7.39
CA ALA A 472 -15.01 18.13 -6.22
C ALA A 472 -16.18 17.82 -5.26
N ARG A 473 -17.37 17.49 -5.78
CA ARG A 473 -18.52 17.07 -4.96
C ARG A 473 -18.28 15.72 -4.28
N LEU A 474 -17.71 14.76 -5.00
CA LEU A 474 -17.28 13.47 -4.44
C LEU A 474 -16.31 13.68 -3.25
N PHE A 475 -15.27 14.49 -3.43
CA PHE A 475 -14.32 14.81 -2.36
C PHE A 475 -14.96 15.57 -1.19
N TYR A 476 -15.87 16.52 -1.44
CA TYR A 476 -16.62 17.22 -0.39
C TYR A 476 -17.45 16.27 0.49
N HIS A 477 -18.21 15.36 -0.12
CA HIS A 477 -18.94 14.36 0.65
C HIS A 477 -17.99 13.38 1.38
N THR A 478 -16.82 13.10 0.80
CA THR A 478 -15.77 12.27 1.45
C THR A 478 -15.23 12.95 2.70
N SER A 479 -14.98 14.27 2.67
CA SER A 479 -14.59 15.05 3.86
C SER A 479 -15.62 14.92 4.99
N LEU A 480 -16.91 15.00 4.68
CA LEU A 480 -17.97 14.89 5.69
C LEU A 480 -18.12 13.47 6.26
N VAL A 481 -18.00 12.43 5.43
CA VAL A 481 -17.98 11.02 5.90
C VAL A 481 -16.79 10.80 6.85
N LEU A 482 -15.60 11.26 6.47
CA LEU A 482 -14.40 11.15 7.32
C LEU A 482 -14.55 11.95 8.62
N LEU A 483 -15.02 13.19 8.56
CA LEU A 483 -15.24 14.02 9.77
C LEU A 483 -16.23 13.37 10.74
N ALA A 484 -17.31 12.75 10.26
CA ALA A 484 -18.25 12.01 11.09
C ALA A 484 -17.63 10.76 11.74
N GLN A 485 -16.71 10.07 11.04
CA GLN A 485 -15.98 8.91 11.58
C GLN A 485 -14.92 9.27 12.64
N ILE A 486 -14.43 10.52 12.69
CA ILE A 486 -13.25 10.93 13.48
C ILE A 486 -13.52 12.08 14.48
N ASN A 487 -14.78 12.36 14.78
CA ASN A 487 -15.14 13.35 15.80
C ASN A 487 -14.56 12.94 17.18
N PRO A 488 -13.75 13.80 17.84
CA PRO A 488 -13.14 13.43 19.12
C PRO A 488 -14.10 13.28 20.30
N LEU A 489 -15.33 13.84 20.22
CA LEU A 489 -16.29 13.87 21.34
C LEU A 489 -17.52 12.98 21.14
N GLN A 490 -17.90 12.69 19.89
CA GLN A 490 -19.08 11.88 19.54
C GLN A 490 -18.65 10.69 18.68
N GLY A 491 -19.13 9.49 19.00
CA GLY A 491 -18.91 8.32 18.16
C GLY A 491 -19.72 8.39 16.84
N PRO A 492 -19.34 7.62 15.80
CA PRO A 492 -20.07 7.60 14.53
C PRO A 492 -21.52 7.11 14.65
N SER A 493 -21.86 6.43 15.75
CA SER A 493 -23.23 5.97 16.08
C SER A 493 -24.09 7.03 16.79
N GLU A 494 -23.53 8.18 17.18
CA GLU A 494 -24.31 9.28 17.78
C GLU A 494 -25.22 9.94 16.73
N PRO A 495 -26.45 10.36 17.04
CA PRO A 495 -27.45 10.75 16.03
C PRO A 495 -26.97 11.80 15.01
N ASP A 496 -26.26 12.85 15.46
CA ASP A 496 -25.76 13.91 14.57
C ASP A 496 -24.63 13.41 13.64
N MET A 497 -23.76 12.54 14.15
CA MET A 497 -22.66 11.96 13.37
C MET A 497 -23.17 10.89 12.42
N TRP A 498 -24.11 10.04 12.87
CA TRP A 498 -24.77 9.06 12.02
C TRP A 498 -25.53 9.73 10.87
N ALA A 499 -26.31 10.78 11.14
CA ALA A 499 -27.03 11.51 10.10
C ALA A 499 -26.07 12.12 9.05
N MET A 500 -24.93 12.67 9.48
CA MET A 500 -23.90 13.18 8.58
C MET A 500 -23.23 12.05 7.78
N LEU A 501 -22.95 10.92 8.42
CA LEU A 501 -22.31 9.74 7.85
C LEU A 501 -23.20 9.08 6.79
N GLU A 502 -24.45 8.76 7.12
CA GLU A 502 -25.42 8.12 6.23
C GLU A 502 -25.71 9.00 5.01
N GLN A 503 -26.05 10.28 5.24
CA GLN A 503 -26.42 11.20 4.16
C GLN A 503 -25.30 11.37 3.13
N ASN A 504 -24.06 11.60 3.58
CA ASN A 504 -22.94 11.84 2.67
C ASN A 504 -22.44 10.56 2.01
N SER A 505 -22.57 9.41 2.67
CA SER A 505 -22.32 8.10 2.06
C SER A 505 -23.26 7.86 0.88
N LYS A 506 -24.57 8.07 1.05
CA LYS A 506 -25.57 7.90 -0.02
C LYS A 506 -25.37 8.88 -1.17
N PHE A 507 -24.87 10.10 -0.90
CA PHE A 507 -24.45 11.03 -1.96
C PHE A 507 -23.25 10.51 -2.78
N ILE A 508 -22.22 9.94 -2.16
CA ILE A 508 -21.05 9.37 -2.86
C ILE A 508 -21.46 8.17 -3.72
N CYS A 509 -22.26 7.26 -3.16
CA CYS A 509 -22.78 6.10 -3.88
C CYS A 509 -23.65 6.53 -5.07
N GLY A 510 -24.55 7.51 -4.90
CA GLY A 510 -25.38 8.05 -5.98
C GLY A 510 -24.58 8.74 -7.10
N ILE A 511 -23.56 9.53 -6.76
CA ILE A 511 -22.62 10.10 -7.74
C ILE A 511 -21.91 8.98 -8.52
N SER A 512 -21.48 7.92 -7.83
CA SER A 512 -20.74 6.79 -8.43
C SER A 512 -21.62 5.88 -9.30
N ALA A 513 -22.88 5.67 -8.91
CA ALA A 513 -23.85 4.89 -9.69
C ALA A 513 -24.18 5.57 -11.03
N HIS A 514 -24.51 6.86 -10.97
CA HIS A 514 -25.08 7.60 -12.10
C HIS A 514 -24.03 8.25 -13.03
N VAL A 515 -22.74 8.25 -12.68
CA VAL A 515 -21.69 8.81 -13.55
C VAL A 515 -21.45 7.96 -14.81
N LYS A 516 -21.31 8.68 -15.94
CA LYS A 516 -21.06 8.14 -17.28
C LYS A 516 -19.74 8.63 -17.88
N ASP A 517 -18.99 9.41 -17.11
CA ASP A 517 -17.68 9.93 -17.47
C ASP A 517 -16.61 9.03 -16.83
N ARG A 518 -15.93 8.21 -17.66
CA ARG A 518 -14.86 7.30 -17.23
C ARG A 518 -13.74 8.00 -16.46
N GLY A 519 -13.49 9.29 -16.75
CA GLY A 519 -12.51 10.10 -16.02
C GLY A 519 -12.82 10.25 -14.52
N VAL A 520 -14.09 10.08 -14.13
CA VAL A 520 -14.51 10.09 -12.72
C VAL A 520 -14.42 8.69 -12.11
N ALA A 521 -14.68 7.61 -12.87
CA ALA A 521 -14.78 6.25 -12.35
C ALA A 521 -13.53 5.80 -11.56
N SER A 522 -12.33 6.04 -12.12
CA SER A 522 -11.05 5.74 -11.46
C SER A 522 -10.83 6.53 -10.16
N VAL A 523 -11.30 7.78 -10.11
CA VAL A 523 -11.16 8.67 -8.95
C VAL A 523 -12.20 8.35 -7.86
N ALA A 524 -13.41 7.94 -8.27
CA ALA A 524 -14.52 7.61 -7.37
C ALA A 524 -14.23 6.43 -6.46
N LEU A 525 -13.38 5.49 -6.89
CA LEU A 525 -13.16 4.20 -6.24
C LEU A 525 -12.88 4.27 -4.72
N ARG A 526 -12.03 5.20 -4.28
CA ARG A 526 -11.63 5.31 -2.87
C ARG A 526 -12.68 6.00 -2.00
N SER A 527 -13.35 7.03 -2.53
CA SER A 527 -14.52 7.63 -1.88
C SER A 527 -15.66 6.63 -1.76
N LEU A 528 -15.94 5.84 -2.81
CA LEU A 528 -16.97 4.81 -2.82
C LEU A 528 -16.71 3.73 -1.75
N ALA A 529 -15.46 3.28 -1.60
CA ALA A 529 -15.09 2.31 -0.56
C ALA A 529 -15.40 2.85 0.85
N ILE A 530 -14.98 4.09 1.14
CA ILE A 530 -15.20 4.73 2.45
C ILE A 530 -16.70 5.00 2.72
N ALA A 531 -17.46 5.35 1.67
CA ALA A 531 -18.91 5.54 1.73
C ALA A 531 -19.71 4.25 1.84
N ALA A 532 -19.13 3.12 1.44
CA ALA A 532 -19.79 1.82 1.45
C ALA A 532 -19.77 1.17 2.85
N GLU A 533 -18.75 1.43 3.67
CA GLU A 533 -18.59 0.82 4.99
C GLU A 533 -19.80 0.99 5.94
N PRO A 534 -20.42 2.18 6.08
CA PRO A 534 -21.54 2.38 7.01
C PRO A 534 -22.91 1.96 6.44
N LEU A 535 -23.00 1.41 5.23
CA LEU A 535 -24.28 1.02 4.64
C LEU A 535 -24.90 -0.19 5.36
N THR A 536 -26.15 -0.06 5.77
CA THR A 536 -26.90 -1.09 6.52
C THR A 536 -28.00 -1.77 5.70
N ASP A 537 -28.51 -1.13 4.63
CA ASP A 537 -29.54 -1.70 3.76
C ASP A 537 -28.92 -2.66 2.73
N ARG A 538 -29.49 -3.88 2.63
CA ARG A 538 -28.97 -4.94 1.77
C ARG A 538 -28.97 -4.57 0.28
N ARG A 539 -29.94 -3.80 -0.19
CA ARG A 539 -30.03 -3.37 -1.60
C ARG A 539 -29.04 -2.26 -1.90
N GLU A 540 -28.83 -1.32 -0.96
CA GLU A 540 -27.76 -0.33 -1.06
C GLU A 540 -26.38 -1.01 -1.13
N GLN A 541 -26.12 -2.02 -0.28
CA GLN A 541 -24.91 -2.84 -0.29
C GLN A 541 -24.72 -3.62 -1.62
N GLU A 542 -25.78 -4.28 -2.11
CA GLU A 542 -25.75 -5.04 -3.37
C GLU A 542 -25.55 -4.17 -4.61
N GLU A 543 -26.10 -2.95 -4.65
CA GLU A 543 -25.85 -2.01 -5.74
C GLU A 543 -24.42 -1.46 -5.71
N VAL A 544 -23.85 -1.19 -4.54
CA VAL A 544 -22.43 -0.79 -4.42
C VAL A 544 -21.49 -1.82 -5.04
N LEU A 545 -21.71 -3.12 -4.81
CA LEU A 545 -20.91 -4.17 -5.44
C LEU A 545 -21.02 -4.15 -6.98
N GLN A 546 -22.21 -3.87 -7.52
CA GLN A 546 -22.42 -3.70 -8.96
C GLN A 546 -21.72 -2.45 -9.52
N ILE A 547 -21.65 -1.36 -8.75
CA ILE A 547 -20.88 -0.15 -9.11
C ILE A 547 -19.38 -0.47 -9.16
N PHE A 548 -18.85 -1.20 -8.16
CA PHE A 548 -17.46 -1.66 -8.17
C PHE A 548 -17.16 -2.57 -9.37
N ASP A 549 -18.06 -3.50 -9.72
CA ASP A 549 -17.88 -4.36 -10.89
C ASP A 549 -17.96 -3.61 -12.22
N LYS A 550 -18.82 -2.59 -12.34
CA LYS A 550 -18.81 -1.66 -13.49
C LYS A 550 -17.47 -0.92 -13.58
N ILE A 551 -16.97 -0.35 -12.49
CA ILE A 551 -15.67 0.36 -12.47
C ILE A 551 -14.53 -0.59 -12.83
N ARG A 552 -14.56 -1.85 -12.35
CA ARG A 552 -13.61 -2.90 -12.72
C ARG A 552 -13.63 -3.21 -14.21
N GLN A 553 -14.81 -3.32 -14.82
CA GLN A 553 -14.97 -3.56 -16.26
C GLN A 553 -14.55 -2.36 -17.12
N GLU A 554 -14.76 -1.13 -16.64
CA GLU A 554 -14.39 0.10 -17.37
C GLU A 554 -12.90 0.47 -17.24
N THR A 555 -12.23 0.13 -16.13
CA THR A 555 -10.85 0.56 -15.86
C THR A 555 -9.82 -0.58 -15.84
N GLY A 556 -10.25 -1.83 -15.66
CA GLY A 556 -9.39 -2.99 -15.45
C GLY A 556 -8.78 -3.08 -14.04
N TRP A 557 -9.10 -2.15 -13.13
CA TRP A 557 -8.51 -2.13 -11.80
C TRP A 557 -9.04 -3.29 -10.93
N ARG A 558 -8.14 -3.98 -10.22
CA ARG A 558 -8.47 -5.15 -9.38
C ARG A 558 -9.12 -4.72 -8.05
N VAL A 559 -10.41 -4.41 -8.07
CA VAL A 559 -11.19 -3.97 -6.87
C VAL A 559 -11.64 -5.10 -5.95
N GLY A 560 -11.36 -6.37 -6.28
CA GLY A 560 -11.98 -7.54 -5.63
C GLY A 560 -11.77 -7.63 -4.11
N PHE A 561 -10.63 -7.15 -3.60
CA PHE A 561 -10.37 -7.11 -2.15
C PHE A 561 -11.35 -6.18 -1.41
N VAL A 562 -11.68 -5.02 -1.99
CA VAL A 562 -12.66 -4.07 -1.43
C VAL A 562 -14.04 -4.71 -1.30
N ASN A 563 -14.45 -5.49 -2.31
CA ASN A 563 -15.72 -6.23 -2.28
C ASN A 563 -15.77 -7.28 -1.15
N THR A 564 -14.64 -7.85 -0.76
CA THR A 564 -14.53 -8.77 0.40
C THR A 564 -14.51 -8.00 1.72
N GLU A 565 -13.69 -6.96 1.84
CA GLU A 565 -13.62 -6.08 3.03
C GLU A 565 -14.99 -5.50 3.39
N LEU A 566 -15.77 -5.07 2.40
CA LEU A 566 -17.12 -4.53 2.60
C LEU A 566 -18.10 -5.61 3.06
N LYS A 567 -18.12 -6.79 2.43
CA LYS A 567 -18.97 -7.92 2.87
C LYS A 567 -18.69 -8.33 4.31
N GLN A 568 -17.41 -8.35 4.70
CA GLN A 568 -16.99 -8.61 6.06
C GLN A 568 -17.50 -7.52 7.02
N LYS A 569 -17.33 -6.22 6.70
CA LYS A 569 -17.83 -5.09 7.50
C LYS A 569 -19.36 -5.08 7.62
N TRP A 570 -20.07 -5.53 6.57
CA TRP A 570 -21.52 -5.70 6.57
C TRP A 570 -22.02 -7.01 7.22
N GLY A 571 -21.12 -7.86 7.74
CA GLY A 571 -21.47 -9.11 8.42
C GLY A 571 -22.05 -10.20 7.52
N TRP A 572 -21.81 -10.15 6.20
CA TRP A 572 -22.38 -11.12 5.25
C TRP A 572 -21.87 -12.55 5.48
N ASP A 573 -20.62 -12.70 5.90
CA ASP A 573 -19.94 -14.00 6.11
C ASP A 573 -20.21 -14.60 7.51
N THR A 574 -21.42 -14.39 8.06
CA THR A 574 -21.85 -14.96 9.33
C THR A 574 -22.43 -16.38 9.11
N PRO A 575 -21.91 -17.44 9.76
CA PRO A 575 -22.34 -18.82 9.51
C PRO A 575 -23.68 -19.15 10.21
N GLN A 576 -24.80 -18.65 9.66
CA GLN A 576 -26.16 -18.89 10.18
C GLN A 576 -27.21 -19.28 9.12
N ASN A 577 -26.84 -19.52 7.86
CA ASN A 577 -27.77 -19.89 6.78
C ASN A 577 -27.38 -21.19 6.04
N GLN A 578 -27.13 -22.27 6.79
CA GLN A 578 -27.11 -23.64 6.25
C GLN A 578 -28.18 -24.52 6.92
N GLU A 579 -29.46 -24.31 6.61
CA GLU A 579 -30.48 -25.32 6.93
C GLU A 579 -31.68 -25.29 5.98
N GLN A 580 -31.66 -26.15 4.95
CA GLN A 580 -32.83 -26.88 4.41
C GLN A 580 -32.44 -27.81 3.24
N LYS A 581 -32.25 -29.10 3.55
CA LYS A 581 -32.48 -30.21 2.60
C LYS A 581 -33.51 -31.16 3.24
N PRO A 582 -34.51 -31.69 2.51
CA PRO A 582 -35.56 -32.49 3.14
C PRO A 582 -35.04 -33.87 3.58
N GLN A 583 -35.09 -34.16 4.87
CA GLN A 583 -34.82 -35.50 5.40
C GLN A 583 -36.08 -36.36 5.40
N GLN A 584 -35.93 -37.66 5.16
CA GLN A 584 -37.01 -38.64 5.14
C GLN A 584 -37.28 -39.17 6.57
N GLN A 585 -38.56 -39.45 6.87
CA GLN A 585 -39.01 -39.81 8.22
C GLN A 585 -38.69 -41.27 8.60
N PRO A 586 -38.17 -41.54 9.81
CA PRO A 586 -38.31 -42.83 10.49
C PRO A 586 -39.70 -42.97 11.16
N PRO A 587 -40.22 -44.21 11.35
CA PRO A 587 -41.50 -44.45 12.02
C PRO A 587 -41.42 -44.32 13.57
N PRO A 588 -42.55 -44.06 14.26
CA PRO A 588 -42.55 -43.68 15.68
C PRO A 588 -42.63 -44.87 16.67
N PRO A 589 -42.06 -44.73 17.89
CA PRO A 589 -42.36 -45.60 19.04
C PRO A 589 -43.67 -45.17 19.77
N PRO A 590 -44.31 -46.07 20.55
CA PRO A 590 -45.61 -45.81 21.18
C PRO A 590 -45.55 -45.12 22.56
N PRO A 591 -46.63 -44.45 23.01
CA PRO A 591 -46.70 -43.73 24.29
C PRO A 591 -47.15 -44.60 25.48
N PRO A 592 -46.70 -44.26 26.71
CA PRO A 592 -47.63 -43.84 27.79
C PRO A 592 -47.17 -42.51 28.43
N GLN A 593 -48.02 -41.49 28.55
CA GLN A 593 -48.99 -41.25 29.64
C GLN A 593 -48.39 -40.97 31.04
N GLN A 594 -48.69 -39.77 31.57
CA GLN A 594 -48.92 -39.37 32.97
C GLN A 594 -47.94 -39.90 34.06
N GLN A 595 -47.37 -39.06 34.93
CA GLN A 595 -48.12 -38.16 35.83
C GLN A 595 -47.27 -36.99 36.38
N GLN A 596 -47.89 -36.11 37.16
CA GLN A 596 -47.26 -34.94 37.79
C GLN A 596 -46.57 -35.29 39.13
N GLN A 597 -45.88 -34.28 39.69
CA GLN A 597 -45.40 -34.16 41.08
C GLN A 597 -44.07 -34.86 41.44
N MET A 598 -43.00 -34.07 41.45
CA MET A 598 -42.36 -33.80 42.74
C MET A 598 -41.83 -32.36 42.78
N ASN A 599 -42.20 -31.62 43.83
CA ASN A 599 -41.72 -30.28 44.11
C ASN A 599 -40.59 -30.39 45.14
N GLY A 600 -39.43 -29.80 44.89
CA GLY A 600 -38.34 -29.69 45.89
C GLY A 600 -36.93 -29.96 45.33
N HIS A 601 -35.97 -29.19 45.84
CA HIS A 601 -34.52 -29.20 45.54
C HIS A 601 -34.05 -28.43 44.29
N MET A 602 -34.24 -27.10 44.32
CA MET A 602 -33.30 -26.14 43.71
C MET A 602 -32.90 -25.06 44.72
N GLN A 603 -32.10 -25.45 45.72
CA GLN A 603 -31.37 -24.54 46.60
C GLN A 603 -29.99 -25.13 46.94
N GLU A 604 -29.02 -24.97 46.04
CA GLU A 604 -27.59 -25.16 46.38
C GLU A 604 -26.61 -24.52 45.38
N GLY A 605 -26.97 -24.36 44.10
CA GLY A 605 -26.06 -23.88 43.05
C GLY A 605 -25.52 -22.44 43.22
N ASN A 606 -26.27 -21.50 43.83
CA ASN A 606 -25.91 -20.08 43.83
C ASN A 606 -24.98 -19.63 44.97
N VAL A 607 -24.64 -20.50 45.94
CA VAL A 607 -23.84 -20.09 47.12
C VAL A 607 -22.35 -19.98 46.80
N VAL A 608 -21.83 -20.87 45.94
CA VAL A 608 -20.38 -21.00 45.68
C VAL A 608 -19.80 -19.77 44.98
N TYR A 609 -20.50 -19.23 43.98
CA TYR A 609 -20.02 -18.10 43.19
C TYR A 609 -19.96 -16.78 43.98
N GLN A 610 -20.88 -16.56 44.94
CA GLN A 610 -20.84 -15.36 45.78
C GLN A 610 -19.77 -15.45 46.90
N GLN A 611 -19.48 -16.63 47.44
CA GLN A 611 -18.41 -16.78 48.43
C GLN A 611 -17.01 -16.54 47.83
N GLN A 612 -16.75 -16.97 46.59
CA GLN A 612 -15.46 -16.71 45.94
C GLN A 612 -15.19 -15.21 45.71
N GLN A 613 -16.20 -14.43 45.28
CA GLN A 613 -16.03 -12.99 45.08
C GLN A 613 -15.78 -12.23 46.40
N GLN A 614 -16.43 -12.62 47.51
CA GLN A 614 -16.17 -12.00 48.82
C GLN A 614 -14.77 -12.33 49.37
N GLN A 615 -14.25 -13.54 49.14
CA GLN A 615 -12.88 -13.89 49.54
C GLN A 615 -11.82 -13.09 48.76
N GLN A 616 -12.00 -12.89 47.45
CA GLN A 616 -11.07 -12.08 46.65
C GLN A 616 -11.03 -10.60 47.11
N GLN A 617 -12.18 -10.00 47.42
CA GLN A 617 -12.22 -8.62 47.93
C GLN A 617 -11.56 -8.48 49.33
N GLN A 618 -11.71 -9.47 50.22
CA GLN A 618 -11.02 -9.45 51.51
C GLN A 618 -9.50 -9.61 51.38
N GLN A 619 -9.01 -10.41 50.44
CA GLN A 619 -7.56 -10.54 50.18
C GLN A 619 -6.95 -9.23 49.62
N GLN A 620 -7.64 -8.53 48.72
CA GLN A 620 -7.18 -7.24 48.21
C GLN A 620 -7.09 -6.16 49.31
N GLN A 621 -8.06 -6.12 50.24
CA GLN A 621 -8.01 -5.18 51.37
C GLN A 621 -6.87 -5.50 52.36
N GLN A 622 -6.54 -6.77 52.59
CA GLN A 622 -5.40 -7.13 53.43
C GLN A 622 -4.05 -6.76 52.79
N GLN A 623 -3.90 -6.91 51.46
CA GLN A 623 -2.67 -6.50 50.76
C GLN A 623 -2.46 -4.97 50.81
N GLN A 624 -3.53 -4.17 50.66
CA GLN A 624 -3.41 -2.71 50.77
C GLN A 624 -3.03 -2.24 52.19
N GLN A 625 -3.44 -2.94 53.25
CA GLN A 625 -3.02 -2.60 54.62
C GLN A 625 -1.56 -2.94 54.90
N GLN A 626 -1.00 -3.99 54.28
CA GLN A 626 0.43 -4.34 54.46
C GLN A 626 1.38 -3.34 53.78
N GLN A 627 0.99 -2.72 52.67
CA GLN A 627 1.84 -1.73 51.96
C GLN A 627 2.00 -0.39 52.70
N GLN A 628 1.21 -0.09 53.74
CA GLN A 628 1.32 1.16 54.49
C GLN A 628 2.27 1.11 55.72
N GLN A 629 2.93 -0.02 55.99
CA GLN A 629 3.79 -0.19 57.18
C GLN A 629 5.31 -0.27 56.91
N GLN A 630 5.79 0.01 55.70
CA GLN A 630 7.22 0.01 55.38
C GLN A 630 7.71 1.33 54.77
N GLN A 631 7.98 2.32 55.64
CA GLN A 631 8.91 3.41 55.37
C GLN A 631 10.11 3.32 56.32
N PRO A 632 11.32 2.99 55.82
CA PRO A 632 12.57 3.37 56.47
C PRO A 632 12.81 4.88 56.33
N GLN A 633 13.46 5.49 57.32
CA GLN A 633 13.70 6.95 57.39
C GLN A 633 15.19 7.22 57.66
N VAL A 634 15.68 8.41 57.24
CA VAL A 634 17.06 8.94 57.46
C VAL A 634 18.15 8.06 56.77
N VAL A 635 19.38 8.48 56.41
CA VAL A 635 20.33 9.50 56.91
C VAL A 635 21.09 10.19 55.76
N VAL A 636 21.47 11.46 55.91
CA VAL A 636 22.45 12.15 55.06
C VAL A 636 23.86 12.00 55.64
N GLN A 637 24.85 11.57 54.84
CA GLN A 637 26.26 11.68 55.24
C GLN A 637 27.19 11.94 54.05
N GLN A 638 28.11 12.89 54.22
CA GLN A 638 29.13 13.26 53.23
C GLN A 638 30.45 12.51 53.53
N GLN A 639 31.17 12.06 52.51
CA GLN A 639 32.64 11.90 52.59
C GLN A 639 33.31 11.77 51.21
N MET A 640 34.31 12.61 50.95
CA MET A 640 35.47 12.30 50.09
C MET A 640 36.59 11.75 50.98
N PRO A 641 37.56 10.96 50.47
CA PRO A 641 38.84 11.60 50.10
C PRO A 641 39.68 10.96 48.96
N GLN A 642 40.43 11.83 48.27
CA GLN A 642 41.83 11.69 47.81
C GLN A 642 42.31 10.51 46.92
N VAL A 643 42.55 10.84 45.65
CA VAL A 643 43.90 10.97 45.02
C VAL A 643 45.06 10.16 45.62
N SER A 644 45.75 9.38 44.77
CA SER A 644 47.20 9.10 44.88
C SER A 644 47.85 9.00 43.49
N VAL A 645 49.19 8.94 43.40
CA VAL A 645 49.98 9.31 42.20
C VAL A 645 50.95 8.20 41.76
N ALA A 646 51.31 8.24 40.47
CA ALA A 646 52.29 7.42 39.72
C ALA A 646 53.65 7.17 40.43
N PRO A 647 54.47 6.18 39.98
CA PRO A 647 55.30 6.41 38.78
C PRO A 647 55.55 5.19 37.87
N ALA A 648 56.08 5.46 36.67
CA ALA A 648 56.68 4.47 35.76
C ALA A 648 58.20 4.35 35.96
N PRO A 649 58.85 3.28 35.44
CA PRO A 649 60.29 3.33 35.18
C PRO A 649 60.77 2.77 33.82
N ILE A 650 61.52 3.63 33.09
CA ILE A 650 62.87 3.35 32.55
C ILE A 650 63.03 2.39 31.33
N SER A 651 63.34 2.98 30.15
CA SER A 651 64.13 2.37 29.04
C SER A 651 65.64 2.33 29.39
N PRO A 652 66.53 1.56 28.70
CA PRO A 652 67.09 2.00 27.40
C PRO A 652 67.73 0.91 26.47
N GLY A 653 68.28 1.33 25.31
CA GLY A 653 69.31 0.60 24.53
C GLY A 653 68.90 0.25 23.08
N ASN A 654 69.21 1.04 22.04
CA ASN A 654 70.49 1.12 21.28
C ASN A 654 71.06 -0.26 20.85
N HIS A 655 71.29 -0.57 19.57
CA HIS A 655 72.43 -0.01 18.83
C HIS A 655 72.43 -0.20 17.27
N SER A 656 72.45 0.92 16.55
CA SER A 656 73.37 1.28 15.43
C SER A 656 73.75 0.32 14.26
N SER A 657 73.36 0.75 13.04
CA SER A 657 74.28 1.04 11.88
C SER A 657 74.64 -0.14 10.91
N PRO A 658 75.41 0.07 9.79
CA PRO A 658 74.81 0.25 8.46
C PRO A 658 75.55 -0.52 7.32
N ILE A 659 75.62 0.04 6.08
CA ILE A 659 76.45 -0.33 4.90
C ILE A 659 75.84 -1.45 3.99
N LEU A 660 76.03 -1.53 2.66
CA LEU A 660 76.08 -0.57 1.51
C LEU A 660 76.20 -1.40 0.18
N PHE A 661 76.34 -0.75 -0.98
CA PHE A 661 76.85 -1.29 -2.28
C PHE A 661 75.96 -2.20 -3.19
N VAL A 662 75.41 -1.56 -4.25
CA VAL A 662 75.71 -1.79 -5.70
C VAL A 662 75.06 -2.91 -6.56
N LEU A 663 74.19 -2.43 -7.47
CA LEU A 663 74.13 -2.59 -8.95
C LEU A 663 74.22 -3.96 -9.69
N PHE A 664 73.23 -4.14 -10.58
CA PHE A 664 73.31 -4.51 -12.02
C PHE A 664 73.36 -5.98 -12.53
N LYS A 665 72.71 -6.12 -13.71
CA LYS A 665 72.80 -7.15 -14.78
C LYS A 665 72.22 -8.55 -14.47
N MET A 666 71.22 -9.08 -15.19
CA MET A 666 70.90 -9.13 -16.64
C MET A 666 71.83 -10.05 -17.44
N ARG A 667 71.32 -11.22 -17.90
CA ARG A 667 71.24 -11.65 -19.33
C ARG A 667 71.03 -13.19 -19.51
N HIS A 668 70.15 -13.55 -20.46
CA HIS A 668 70.32 -14.63 -21.49
C HIS A 668 70.25 -16.12 -21.08
N ASP A 669 69.87 -17.09 -21.94
CA ASP A 669 69.13 -17.11 -23.23
C ASP A 669 68.78 -18.57 -23.64
N LEU A 670 68.20 -18.75 -24.85
CA LEU A 670 68.04 -20.00 -25.66
C LEU A 670 66.74 -20.79 -25.36
N TRP A 671 65.84 -21.06 -26.31
CA TRP A 671 65.65 -20.59 -27.70
C TRP A 671 64.15 -20.76 -28.10
N ASP A 672 63.61 -20.68 -29.33
CA ASP A 672 64.13 -20.83 -30.71
C ASP A 672 63.37 -19.93 -31.73
N GLU A 673 63.01 -20.39 -32.95
CA GLU A 673 62.69 -19.53 -34.11
C GLU A 673 61.25 -19.52 -34.72
N LYS A 674 60.78 -18.28 -35.01
CA LYS A 674 60.18 -17.75 -36.28
C LYS A 674 58.69 -17.95 -36.70
N THR A 675 58.27 -16.93 -37.47
CA THR A 675 56.97 -16.57 -38.10
C THR A 675 57.00 -16.89 -39.64
N PRO A 676 56.05 -16.52 -40.57
CA PRO A 676 55.00 -15.46 -40.53
C PRO A 676 53.65 -15.57 -41.37
N TYR A 677 52.68 -14.71 -41.00
CA TYR A 677 51.69 -13.95 -41.81
C TYR A 677 50.58 -14.59 -42.73
N TYR A 678 49.44 -13.84 -42.81
CA TYR A 678 48.28 -13.89 -43.75
C TYR A 678 47.25 -15.04 -43.71
N GLY A 679 45.95 -14.70 -43.87
CA GLY A 679 44.79 -15.58 -44.19
C GLY A 679 44.22 -15.26 -45.59
N PRO A 680 42.90 -15.40 -45.92
CA PRO A 680 41.73 -15.88 -45.12
C PRO A 680 40.66 -16.74 -45.89
N ARG A 681 39.47 -16.97 -45.28
CA ARG A 681 38.10 -17.28 -45.84
C ARG A 681 37.69 -18.71 -46.33
N ARG A 682 36.53 -19.16 -45.79
CA ARG A 682 35.31 -19.82 -46.38
C ARG A 682 35.47 -20.87 -47.53
N HIS A 683 34.76 -22.02 -47.53
CA HIS A 683 33.30 -22.13 -47.80
C HIS A 683 32.70 -23.58 -47.68
N SER A 684 31.35 -23.63 -47.58
CA SER A 684 30.38 -24.63 -48.11
C SER A 684 30.26 -26.10 -47.61
N SER A 685 29.03 -26.46 -47.23
CA SER A 685 28.40 -27.81 -47.16
C SER A 685 28.07 -28.39 -48.57
N PRO A 686 27.54 -29.64 -48.79
CA PRO A 686 26.17 -30.03 -48.37
C PRO A 686 25.80 -31.55 -48.17
N VAL A 687 24.65 -31.78 -47.50
CA VAL A 687 23.54 -32.76 -47.71
C VAL A 687 23.78 -34.11 -48.46
N GLY A 688 23.29 -35.27 -47.92
CA GLY A 688 23.46 -36.58 -48.61
C GLY A 688 22.61 -37.86 -48.36
N GLN A 689 21.45 -37.85 -47.66
CA GLN A 689 20.35 -38.87 -47.74
C GLN A 689 20.57 -40.44 -47.71
N ARG A 690 19.85 -41.07 -46.74
CA ARG A 690 18.88 -42.21 -46.88
C ARG A 690 19.27 -43.73 -46.87
N LYS A 691 18.71 -44.39 -45.83
CA LYS A 691 17.79 -45.58 -45.82
C LYS A 691 18.30 -47.03 -46.04
N ARG A 692 18.39 -47.74 -44.90
CA ARG A 692 17.63 -48.97 -44.51
C ARG A 692 17.34 -50.07 -45.56
N SER A 693 17.79 -51.30 -45.26
CA SER A 693 16.91 -52.49 -45.22
C SER A 693 17.50 -53.55 -44.26
N ARG A 694 16.95 -53.76 -43.04
CA ARG A 694 15.91 -54.78 -42.74
C ARG A 694 16.23 -56.21 -43.20
N ARG A 695 17.01 -56.95 -42.40
CA ARG A 695 16.75 -58.39 -42.10
C ARG A 695 17.42 -58.94 -40.83
N VAL A 696 18.53 -58.35 -40.36
CA VAL A 696 19.20 -58.74 -39.09
C VAL A 696 18.44 -58.27 -37.82
N VAL A 697 17.53 -57.31 -37.96
CA VAL A 697 16.83 -56.64 -36.83
C VAL A 697 15.99 -57.59 -35.97
N LEU A 698 15.52 -58.73 -36.49
CA LEU A 698 14.58 -59.60 -35.78
C LEU A 698 15.19 -60.43 -34.62
N LEU A 699 16.52 -60.65 -34.62
CA LEU A 699 17.17 -61.37 -33.51
C LEU A 699 17.54 -60.45 -32.34
N GLY A 700 18.03 -59.23 -32.62
CA GLY A 700 18.33 -58.25 -31.57
C GLY A 700 17.10 -57.82 -30.79
N VAL A 701 15.97 -57.61 -31.48
CA VAL A 701 14.70 -57.20 -30.86
C VAL A 701 14.19 -58.24 -29.85
N ALA A 702 14.33 -59.54 -30.11
CA ALA A 702 13.89 -60.59 -29.18
C ALA A 702 14.68 -60.58 -27.85
N VAL A 703 16.00 -60.35 -27.92
CA VAL A 703 16.86 -60.27 -26.73
C VAL A 703 16.58 -58.98 -25.94
N CYS A 704 16.44 -57.83 -26.63
CA CYS A 704 16.08 -56.57 -25.97
C CYS A 704 14.70 -56.63 -25.30
N PHE A 705 13.69 -57.26 -25.91
CA PHE A 705 12.38 -57.41 -25.28
C PHE A 705 12.42 -58.28 -24.02
N LEU A 706 13.26 -59.33 -23.95
CA LEU A 706 13.40 -60.13 -22.73
C LEU A 706 14.05 -59.34 -21.57
N VAL A 707 15.06 -58.52 -21.87
CA VAL A 707 15.70 -57.65 -20.86
C VAL A 707 14.75 -56.55 -20.38
N VAL A 708 14.03 -55.90 -21.29
CA VAL A 708 13.05 -54.84 -20.95
C VAL A 708 11.83 -55.41 -20.22
N TYR A 709 11.35 -56.60 -20.58
CA TYR A 709 10.22 -57.26 -19.90
C TYR A 709 10.56 -57.73 -18.47
N GLN A 710 11.83 -58.00 -18.16
CA GLN A 710 12.29 -58.24 -16.78
C GLN A 710 12.51 -56.96 -15.96
N LEU A 711 12.50 -55.78 -16.59
CA LEU A 711 12.71 -54.48 -15.92
C LEU A 711 11.45 -53.61 -15.83
N LEU A 712 10.33 -54.01 -16.45
CA LEU A 712 9.10 -53.19 -16.54
C LEU A 712 7.80 -53.94 -16.17
N LEU A 713 7.84 -54.91 -15.25
CA LEU A 713 6.63 -55.36 -14.55
C LEU A 713 6.90 -55.50 -13.03
N PRO A 714 6.04 -54.94 -12.16
CA PRO A 714 6.30 -54.86 -10.73
C PRO A 714 6.00 -56.19 -10.01
N GLN A 715 6.84 -56.55 -9.04
CA GLN A 715 6.43 -57.50 -8.00
C GLN A 715 5.73 -56.75 -6.88
N GLN A 716 4.41 -56.65 -6.96
CA GLN A 716 3.59 -56.47 -5.76
C GLN A 716 3.72 -57.72 -4.88
N ASN A 717 3.87 -57.51 -3.58
CA ASN A 717 3.47 -58.48 -2.56
C ASN A 717 2.89 -57.67 -1.40
N GLU A 718 1.57 -57.54 -1.38
CA GLU A 718 0.85 -56.77 -0.38
C GLU A 718 0.68 -57.59 0.91
N THR A 719 0.98 -56.98 2.06
CA THR A 719 0.26 -57.30 3.30
C THR A 719 -0.19 -56.00 3.96
N THR A 720 -1.46 -55.68 3.75
CA THR A 720 -2.15 -54.49 4.27
C THR A 720 -2.24 -54.49 5.80
N VAL A 721 -1.88 -53.37 6.44
CA VAL A 721 -2.33 -53.02 7.80
C VAL A 721 -2.65 -51.52 7.84
N HIS A 722 -3.93 -51.18 7.90
CA HIS A 722 -4.38 -49.84 8.31
C HIS A 722 -4.23 -49.66 9.83
N PRO A 723 -3.97 -48.43 10.28
CA PRO A 723 -4.59 -47.93 11.51
C PRO A 723 -5.63 -46.82 11.20
N GLN A 724 -6.59 -46.65 12.11
CA GLN A 724 -7.58 -45.58 12.12
C GLN A 724 -7.28 -44.61 13.28
N CYS A 725 -7.83 -43.39 13.23
CA CYS A 725 -7.79 -42.48 14.37
C CYS A 725 -8.65 -43.00 15.54
N ALA A 726 -8.12 -42.96 16.77
CA ALA A 726 -8.88 -43.10 18.01
C ALA A 726 -8.17 -42.37 19.16
N ASN A 727 -8.92 -41.95 20.17
CA ASN A 727 -8.45 -41.17 21.32
C ASN A 727 -8.00 -42.05 22.51
N ASP A 728 -7.60 -41.34 23.57
CA ASP A 728 -7.67 -41.70 24.99
C ASP A 728 -6.47 -42.39 25.69
N THR A 729 -5.67 -41.51 26.32
CA THR A 729 -5.51 -41.44 27.79
C THR A 729 -4.74 -42.53 28.56
N SER A 730 -3.86 -42.06 29.46
CA SER A 730 -3.27 -42.71 30.65
C SER A 730 -1.82 -43.26 30.61
N SER A 731 -0.91 -42.39 31.09
CA SER A 731 0.14 -42.65 32.10
C SER A 731 1.19 -43.77 31.99
N SER A 732 2.44 -43.33 32.23
CA SER A 732 3.54 -43.96 32.99
C SER A 732 4.64 -44.75 32.24
N GLY A 733 5.87 -44.61 32.74
CA GLY A 733 7.01 -45.50 32.43
C GLY A 733 8.09 -44.95 31.50
N LEU A 734 9.07 -44.21 32.05
CA LEU A 734 10.41 -44.15 31.45
C LEU A 734 11.11 -45.51 31.60
N PRO A 735 11.96 -45.88 30.63
CA PRO A 735 13.29 -46.33 31.02
C PRO A 735 14.43 -45.74 30.16
N SER A 736 15.33 -45.02 30.83
CA SER A 736 16.77 -44.83 30.53
C SER A 736 17.26 -45.09 29.10
N ALA A 737 17.58 -44.02 28.37
CA ALA A 737 18.46 -44.10 27.21
C ALA A 737 19.88 -44.58 27.63
N GLN A 738 20.50 -45.46 26.83
CA GLN A 738 21.94 -45.70 26.90
C GLN A 738 22.65 -44.87 25.83
N GLN A 739 23.75 -44.22 26.20
CA GLN A 739 24.50 -43.35 25.30
C GLN A 739 25.23 -44.17 24.23
N ILE A 740 25.09 -43.79 22.96
CA ILE A 740 26.07 -44.10 21.91
C ILE A 740 26.88 -42.83 21.69
N SER A 741 28.16 -42.84 22.07
CA SER A 741 29.08 -41.75 21.80
C SER A 741 29.58 -41.82 20.36
N GLN A 742 29.03 -40.99 19.48
CA GLN A 742 29.68 -40.67 18.20
C GLN A 742 30.71 -39.56 18.42
N GLY A 743 31.90 -39.72 17.86
CA GLY A 743 32.96 -38.71 17.95
C GLY A 743 32.66 -37.53 17.03
N ALA A 744 32.94 -36.32 17.48
CA ALA A 744 32.82 -35.14 16.63
C ALA A 744 33.92 -35.15 15.57
N GLU A 745 33.53 -35.29 14.30
CA GLU A 745 34.45 -35.12 13.18
C GLU A 745 34.90 -33.66 13.09
N THR A 746 36.18 -33.48 12.77
CA THR A 746 36.75 -32.16 12.46
C THR A 746 36.23 -31.71 11.09
N PRO A 747 35.70 -30.49 10.95
CA PRO A 747 35.22 -30.01 9.66
C PRO A 747 36.39 -29.88 8.68
N LEU A 748 36.11 -30.05 7.39
CA LEU A 748 37.00 -29.57 6.35
C LEU A 748 36.81 -28.06 6.22
N CYS A 749 37.90 -27.34 6.05
CA CYS A 749 37.88 -25.88 5.93
C CYS A 749 38.82 -25.47 4.79
N PRO A 750 38.49 -24.42 4.02
CA PRO A 750 39.29 -23.99 2.88
C PRO A 750 40.64 -23.42 3.33
N GLU A 751 41.74 -24.07 2.94
CA GLU A 751 43.08 -23.54 3.17
C GLU A 751 43.29 -22.22 2.40
N SER A 752 43.49 -21.12 3.13
CA SER A 752 43.60 -19.79 2.55
C SER A 752 44.62 -18.93 3.30
N PRO A 753 45.64 -18.37 2.62
CA PRO A 753 46.63 -17.51 3.28
C PRO A 753 46.01 -16.24 3.89
N ILE A 754 44.87 -15.75 3.37
CA ILE A 754 44.19 -14.57 3.90
C ILE A 754 43.16 -14.88 5.00
N ALA A 755 42.89 -16.14 5.36
CA ALA A 755 41.86 -16.45 6.35
C ALA A 755 42.11 -15.79 7.72
N ASN A 756 43.37 -15.66 8.13
CA ASN A 756 43.78 -15.01 9.38
C ASN A 756 43.85 -13.46 9.30
N ASP A 757 43.66 -12.90 8.10
CA ASP A 757 43.63 -11.47 7.82
C ASP A 757 42.19 -10.90 7.83
N VAL A 758 41.17 -11.78 7.85
CA VAL A 758 39.73 -11.44 7.87
C VAL A 758 39.20 -11.55 9.30
N LEU A 759 38.51 -10.52 9.78
CA LEU A 759 37.61 -10.62 10.94
C LEU A 759 36.17 -10.77 10.44
N VAL A 760 35.43 -11.76 10.96
CA VAL A 760 33.98 -11.87 10.75
C VAL A 760 33.23 -11.30 11.96
N VAL A 761 32.33 -10.36 11.70
CA VAL A 761 31.54 -9.62 12.69
C VAL A 761 30.09 -10.04 12.51
N LEU A 762 29.60 -10.87 13.43
CA LEU A 762 28.24 -11.39 13.40
C LEU A 762 27.32 -10.55 14.30
N ARG A 763 26.24 -10.03 13.72
CA ARG A 763 25.28 -9.13 14.37
C ARG A 763 23.96 -9.83 14.70
N THR A 764 23.42 -9.57 15.89
CA THR A 764 22.09 -10.07 16.33
C THR A 764 21.39 -9.04 17.23
N GLY A 765 20.15 -9.30 17.62
CA GLY A 765 19.52 -8.74 18.83
C GLY A 765 19.21 -9.82 19.87
N ALA A 766 19.11 -9.46 21.15
CA ALA A 766 18.86 -10.38 22.25
C ALA A 766 17.52 -11.12 22.11
N THR A 767 16.54 -10.52 21.43
CA THR A 767 15.22 -11.08 21.12
C THR A 767 15.27 -12.31 20.20
N GLU A 768 16.33 -12.47 19.40
CA GLU A 768 16.47 -13.54 18.39
C GLU A 768 17.78 -14.35 18.54
N ALA A 769 18.74 -13.89 19.36
CA ALA A 769 20.07 -14.50 19.50
C ALA A 769 20.05 -16.00 19.83
N LEU A 770 19.16 -16.46 20.73
CA LEU A 770 19.04 -17.89 21.09
C LEU A 770 18.41 -18.76 19.98
N GLU A 771 17.70 -18.16 19.03
CA GLU A 771 17.09 -18.88 17.90
C GLU A 771 18.06 -18.94 16.71
N LYS A 772 18.78 -17.84 16.45
CA LYS A 772 19.59 -17.67 15.25
C LYS A 772 21.09 -17.97 15.42
N LEU A 773 21.71 -17.69 16.58
CA LEU A 773 23.17 -17.89 16.73
C LEU A 773 23.63 -19.35 16.80
N PRO A 774 22.97 -20.28 17.53
CA PRO A 774 23.56 -21.60 17.85
C PRO A 774 24.08 -22.36 16.62
N VAL A 775 23.31 -22.34 15.54
CA VAL A 775 23.67 -23.02 14.29
C VAL A 775 25.00 -22.52 13.71
N HIS A 776 25.37 -21.25 13.88
CA HIS A 776 26.63 -20.72 13.36
C HIS A 776 27.86 -21.26 14.09
N PHE A 777 27.75 -21.49 15.41
CA PHE A 777 28.79 -22.14 16.21
C PHE A 777 28.95 -23.62 15.86
N GLU A 778 27.87 -24.28 15.44
CA GLU A 778 27.86 -25.68 14.99
C GLU A 778 28.25 -25.86 13.51
N THR A 779 28.21 -24.77 12.72
CA THR A 779 28.49 -24.72 11.27
C THR A 779 29.55 -23.68 10.89
N THR A 780 29.15 -22.58 10.23
CA THR A 780 29.97 -21.58 9.51
C THR A 780 31.20 -21.13 10.30
N LEU A 781 31.05 -20.81 11.58
CA LEU A 781 32.13 -20.25 12.40
C LEU A 781 33.19 -21.29 12.78
N ARG A 782 32.93 -22.59 12.60
CA ARG A 782 33.94 -23.65 12.82
C ARG A 782 35.08 -23.62 11.80
N CYS A 783 34.91 -22.92 10.68
CA CYS A 783 35.98 -22.68 9.70
C CYS A 783 36.49 -21.23 9.67
N VAL A 784 35.87 -20.31 10.41
CA VAL A 784 36.32 -18.91 10.52
C VAL A 784 37.32 -18.81 11.68
N PRO A 785 38.59 -18.43 11.44
CA PRO A 785 39.62 -18.47 12.48
C PRO A 785 39.58 -17.27 13.43
N ASP A 786 38.90 -16.19 13.06
CA ASP A 786 38.77 -14.96 13.86
C ASP A 786 37.37 -14.35 13.66
N TYR A 787 36.57 -14.31 14.73
CA TYR A 787 35.22 -13.75 14.70
C TYR A 787 34.81 -13.14 16.03
N ILE A 788 33.86 -12.21 15.96
CA ILE A 788 33.22 -11.58 17.14
C ILE A 788 31.72 -11.45 16.93
N VAL A 789 30.94 -11.62 18.00
CA VAL A 789 29.47 -11.51 17.98
C VAL A 789 29.03 -10.30 18.78
N TYR A 790 28.23 -9.42 18.16
CA TYR A 790 27.68 -8.21 18.78
C TYR A 790 26.15 -8.27 18.89
N SER A 791 25.65 -7.84 20.04
CA SER A 791 24.22 -7.82 20.40
C SER A 791 23.88 -6.56 21.20
N ASP A 792 22.59 -6.37 21.47
CA ASP A 792 22.05 -5.37 22.40
C ASP A 792 21.95 -5.88 23.86
N LEU A 793 22.61 -7.01 24.15
CA LEU A 793 22.85 -7.58 25.49
C LEU A 793 24.22 -8.27 25.51
N GLU A 794 24.99 -8.08 26.58
CA GLU A 794 26.19 -8.89 26.89
C GLU A 794 25.77 -10.17 27.62
N GLU A 795 26.17 -11.33 27.09
CA GLU A 795 25.80 -12.66 27.60
C GLU A 795 26.73 -13.75 27.05
N GLU A 796 26.59 -14.99 27.53
CA GLU A 796 27.29 -16.16 26.99
C GLU A 796 26.26 -17.14 26.39
N ILE A 797 26.45 -17.56 25.14
CA ILE A 797 25.58 -18.53 24.45
C ILE A 797 26.44 -19.69 23.96
N GLN A 798 26.11 -20.92 24.40
CA GLN A 798 26.86 -22.15 24.09
C GLN A 798 28.38 -22.08 24.37
N GLY A 799 28.84 -21.26 25.33
CA GLY A 799 30.26 -21.07 25.61
C GLY A 799 30.96 -20.01 24.76
N HIS A 800 30.20 -19.28 23.92
CA HIS A 800 30.69 -18.14 23.15
C HIS A 800 30.22 -16.82 23.77
N GLN A 801 31.16 -15.89 23.94
CA GLN A 801 30.88 -14.55 24.44
C GLN A 801 30.14 -13.73 23.38
N ILE A 802 29.04 -13.11 23.80
CA ILE A 802 28.28 -12.11 23.05
C ILE A 802 28.57 -10.74 23.67
N HIS A 803 28.94 -9.76 22.85
CA HIS A 803 29.38 -8.45 23.34
C HIS A 803 28.31 -7.37 23.16
N ASP A 804 28.16 -6.50 24.16
CA ASP A 804 27.31 -5.31 24.08
C ASP A 804 27.86 -4.30 23.06
N VAL A 805 27.10 -4.05 22.00
CA VAL A 805 27.44 -3.09 20.93
C VAL A 805 27.25 -1.62 21.36
N PHE A 806 26.43 -1.36 22.38
CA PHE A 806 26.07 -0.04 22.89
C PHE A 806 26.87 0.38 24.13
N GLU A 807 27.62 -0.52 24.75
CA GLU A 807 28.62 -0.18 25.78
C GLU A 807 29.59 0.88 25.22
N GLY A 808 29.73 2.01 25.93
CA GLY A 808 30.52 3.17 25.49
C GLY A 808 29.75 4.27 24.76
N ILE A 809 28.47 4.07 24.40
CA ILE A 809 27.62 5.15 23.85
C ILE A 809 27.32 6.22 24.90
N SER A 810 27.18 7.48 24.46
CA SER A 810 26.80 8.64 25.28
C SER A 810 25.44 8.47 25.95
N ASP A 811 25.29 9.01 27.16
CA ASP A 811 24.00 8.99 27.86
C ASP A 811 23.03 10.02 27.23
N GLU A 812 23.57 11.03 26.54
CA GLU A 812 22.85 11.98 25.70
C GLU A 812 22.12 11.28 24.53
N LEU A 813 22.79 10.37 23.79
CA LEU A 813 22.13 9.63 22.70
C LEU A 813 21.03 8.72 23.26
N LYS A 814 21.30 7.98 24.34
CA LYS A 814 20.32 7.11 25.01
C LYS A 814 19.09 7.89 25.48
N ALA A 815 19.29 9.08 26.03
CA ALA A 815 18.20 9.96 26.46
C ALA A 815 17.41 10.56 25.27
N SER A 816 18.05 10.77 24.11
CA SER A 816 17.42 11.36 22.93
C SER A 816 16.46 10.41 22.18
N ALA A 817 16.70 9.10 22.25
CA ALA A 817 15.99 8.08 21.46
C ALA A 817 15.24 7.08 22.36
N PRO A 818 13.89 7.04 22.33
CA PRO A 818 13.09 6.23 23.26
C PRO A 818 13.27 4.71 23.09
N GLU A 819 13.92 4.27 22.01
CA GLU A 819 14.27 2.88 21.74
C GLU A 819 15.22 2.28 22.78
N PHE A 820 16.15 3.06 23.33
CA PHE A 820 17.13 2.59 24.33
C PHE A 820 16.49 2.11 25.64
N LYS A 821 15.20 2.37 25.87
CA LYS A 821 14.44 1.78 26.99
C LYS A 821 14.41 0.25 26.96
N LEU A 822 14.53 -0.38 25.79
CA LEU A 822 14.69 -1.84 25.70
C LEU A 822 16.10 -2.25 26.17
N TYR A 823 17.14 -1.55 25.71
CA TYR A 823 18.52 -1.78 26.13
C TYR A 823 18.70 -1.59 27.65
N ASP A 824 18.19 -0.50 28.23
CA ASP A 824 18.23 -0.25 29.68
C ASP A 824 17.53 -1.36 30.47
N HIS A 825 16.40 -1.87 29.97
CA HIS A 825 15.65 -2.97 30.58
C HIS A 825 16.40 -4.31 30.50
N LEU A 826 17.03 -4.61 29.36
CA LEU A 826 17.90 -5.78 29.17
C LEU A 826 19.14 -5.71 30.07
N ARG A 827 19.79 -4.55 30.15
CA ARG A 827 20.99 -4.34 30.98
C ARG A 827 20.69 -4.43 32.49
N THR A 828 19.45 -4.19 32.92
CA THR A 828 19.04 -4.25 34.33
C THR A 828 18.45 -5.60 34.77
N HIS A 829 17.85 -6.36 33.85
CA HIS A 829 17.18 -7.64 34.15
C HIS A 829 17.82 -8.85 33.45
N GLY A 830 18.87 -8.63 32.65
CA GLY A 830 19.41 -9.64 31.74
C GLY A 830 18.38 -10.14 30.74
N ARG A 831 18.61 -11.35 30.23
CA ARG A 831 17.72 -12.06 29.32
C ARG A 831 16.32 -12.33 29.90
N GLU A 832 16.19 -12.45 31.22
CA GLU A 832 14.88 -12.59 31.91
C GLU A 832 13.99 -11.34 31.76
N GLY A 833 14.57 -10.21 31.33
CA GLY A 833 13.82 -9.01 30.98
C GLY A 833 12.97 -9.11 29.71
N LEU A 834 13.18 -10.13 28.86
CA LEU A 834 12.40 -10.33 27.64
C LEU A 834 10.99 -10.84 27.95
N LYS A 835 9.99 -10.18 27.38
CA LYS A 835 8.57 -10.57 27.46
C LYS A 835 8.12 -11.13 26.11
N ASN A 836 7.19 -12.09 26.10
CA ASN A 836 6.72 -12.73 24.87
C ASN A 836 6.32 -11.76 23.73
N THR A 837 5.87 -10.54 24.06
CA THR A 837 5.52 -9.49 23.08
C THR A 837 6.72 -8.80 22.41
N THR A 838 7.96 -9.14 22.77
CA THR A 838 9.20 -8.58 22.18
C THR A 838 9.79 -9.40 21.04
N HIS A 839 9.28 -10.61 20.79
CA HIS A 839 9.73 -11.52 19.73
C HIS A 839 8.97 -11.33 18.39
N LEU A 840 8.41 -10.16 18.13
CA LEU A 840 7.66 -9.88 16.90
C LEU A 840 8.63 -9.48 15.77
N GLY A 841 8.56 -10.18 14.64
CA GLY A 841 9.66 -10.30 13.67
C GLY A 841 10.21 -9.01 13.04
N SER A 842 11.50 -9.07 12.73
CA SER A 842 12.33 -8.00 12.15
C SER A 842 11.90 -7.59 10.72
N GLY A 843 12.29 -6.37 10.30
CA GLY A 843 12.17 -5.89 8.92
C GLY A 843 10.95 -5.00 8.59
N PRO A 844 10.95 -4.29 7.44
CA PRO A 844 10.08 -3.13 7.18
C PRO A 844 8.57 -3.39 7.19
N GLY A 845 8.14 -4.61 6.89
CA GLY A 845 6.72 -5.02 6.93
C GLY A 845 6.35 -5.91 8.13
N GLY A 846 7.29 -6.19 9.05
CA GLY A 846 7.07 -7.14 10.15
C GLY A 846 6.39 -6.51 11.37
N ALA A 847 6.98 -5.45 11.92
CA ALA A 847 6.44 -4.74 13.07
C ALA A 847 6.98 -3.31 13.15
N LEU A 848 6.23 -2.34 12.59
CA LEU A 848 6.55 -0.91 12.65
C LEU A 848 6.62 -0.33 14.07
N ASP A 849 6.23 -1.09 15.09
CA ASP A 849 6.31 -0.73 16.50
C ASP A 849 7.15 -1.70 17.37
N ASN A 850 7.90 -2.63 16.77
CA ASN A 850 8.86 -3.46 17.53
C ASN A 850 10.03 -2.58 18.06
N PRO A 851 10.25 -2.49 19.39
CA PRO A 851 11.36 -1.72 19.95
C PRO A 851 12.74 -2.26 19.58
N ALA A 852 12.90 -3.58 19.42
CA ALA A 852 14.19 -4.20 19.06
C ALA A 852 14.60 -3.82 17.63
N TRP A 853 13.67 -3.86 16.67
CA TRP A 853 13.94 -3.41 15.31
C TRP A 853 14.27 -1.91 15.23
N LYS A 854 13.56 -1.07 16.00
CA LYS A 854 13.86 0.39 16.05
C LYS A 854 15.20 0.70 16.75
N LEU A 855 15.63 -0.14 17.69
CA LEU A 855 16.94 -0.05 18.37
C LEU A 855 18.09 -0.48 17.44
N ASP A 856 17.84 -1.44 16.54
CA ASP A 856 18.85 -2.06 15.69
C ASP A 856 19.61 -1.09 14.77
N ARG A 857 18.96 0.00 14.32
CA ARG A 857 19.58 1.07 13.52
C ARG A 857 20.82 1.69 14.17
N PHE A 858 20.88 1.72 15.51
CA PHE A 858 21.99 2.32 16.25
C PHE A 858 23.24 1.41 16.29
N LYS A 859 23.15 0.13 15.90
CA LYS A 859 24.26 -0.82 16.04
C LYS A 859 25.39 -0.60 15.04
N PHE A 860 25.07 -0.19 13.81
CA PHE A 860 26.00 -0.21 12.67
C PHE A 860 27.30 0.56 12.93
N LEU A 861 27.22 1.85 13.27
CA LEU A 861 28.40 2.68 13.46
C LEU A 861 29.27 2.26 14.68
N PRO A 862 28.72 2.05 15.89
CA PRO A 862 29.48 1.52 17.03
C PRO A 862 30.11 0.14 16.77
N MET A 863 29.41 -0.76 16.06
CA MET A 863 29.92 -2.08 15.71
C MET A 863 31.16 -2.00 14.81
N VAL A 864 31.18 -1.06 13.85
CA VAL A 864 32.34 -0.83 12.98
C VAL A 864 33.54 -0.34 13.77
N ASP A 865 33.35 0.62 14.68
CA ASP A 865 34.42 1.10 15.57
C ASP A 865 34.95 -0.01 16.49
N LYS A 866 34.05 -0.79 17.13
CA LYS A 866 34.43 -1.89 18.01
C LYS A 866 35.13 -3.03 17.29
N ALA A 867 34.75 -3.35 16.05
CA ALA A 867 35.44 -4.34 15.22
C ALA A 867 36.89 -3.92 14.92
N LEU A 868 37.14 -2.64 14.60
CA LEU A 868 38.49 -2.12 14.41
C LEU A 868 39.31 -2.11 15.71
N LEU A 869 38.68 -1.82 16.86
CA LEU A 869 39.33 -1.92 18.17
C LEU A 869 39.68 -3.37 18.55
N TYR A 870 38.84 -4.34 18.20
CA TYR A 870 39.07 -5.77 18.44
C TYR A 870 40.22 -6.31 17.59
N ARG A 871 40.27 -5.95 16.29
CA ARG A 871 41.33 -6.40 15.37
C ARG A 871 42.04 -5.22 14.67
N PRO A 872 42.88 -4.42 15.36
CA PRO A 872 43.51 -3.23 14.78
C PRO A 872 44.43 -3.47 13.58
N ASN A 873 44.87 -4.72 13.38
CA ASN A 873 45.72 -5.19 12.28
C ASN A 873 44.95 -6.06 11.24
N GLY A 874 43.62 -6.11 11.30
CA GLY A 874 42.81 -6.81 10.31
C GLY A 874 42.90 -6.14 8.93
N LYS A 875 42.89 -6.94 7.87
CA LYS A 875 42.89 -6.43 6.48
C LYS A 875 41.47 -6.30 5.93
N TRP A 876 40.58 -7.19 6.36
CA TRP A 876 39.20 -7.28 5.93
C TRP A 876 38.27 -7.43 7.13
N PHE A 877 37.15 -6.71 7.10
CA PHE A 877 36.12 -6.72 8.13
C PHE A 877 34.80 -7.07 7.46
N VAL A 878 34.37 -8.32 7.65
CA VAL A 878 33.17 -8.90 7.05
C VAL A 878 32.03 -8.82 8.06
N PHE A 879 30.95 -8.13 7.74
CA PHE A 879 29.79 -7.96 8.62
C PHE A 879 28.61 -8.79 8.07
N ILE A 880 27.95 -9.57 8.93
CA ILE A 880 26.80 -10.44 8.59
C ILE A 880 25.77 -10.47 9.73
N GLU A 881 24.52 -10.82 9.43
CA GLU A 881 23.46 -11.04 10.43
C GLU A 881 23.27 -12.53 10.76
N ALA A 882 22.68 -12.83 11.91
CA ALA A 882 22.48 -14.20 12.42
C ALA A 882 21.53 -15.10 11.59
N ASP A 883 20.82 -14.57 10.59
CA ASP A 883 20.08 -15.34 9.57
C ASP A 883 20.74 -15.26 8.18
N THR A 884 22.07 -15.09 8.15
CA THR A 884 22.87 -14.96 6.92
C THR A 884 23.87 -16.10 6.80
N TYR A 885 23.69 -16.97 5.80
CA TYR A 885 24.70 -17.95 5.45
C TYR A 885 25.84 -17.28 4.67
N MET A 886 27.09 -17.57 5.02
CA MET A 886 28.27 -17.13 4.28
C MET A 886 29.02 -18.34 3.73
N VAL A 887 29.16 -18.40 2.40
CA VAL A 887 29.96 -19.43 1.73
C VAL A 887 31.44 -19.05 1.90
N TRP A 888 32.08 -19.61 2.92
CA TRP A 888 33.37 -19.11 3.43
C TRP A 888 34.49 -19.21 2.39
N GLN A 889 34.52 -20.30 1.61
CA GLN A 889 35.48 -20.44 0.51
C GLN A 889 35.31 -19.34 -0.55
N ASN A 890 34.07 -19.00 -0.93
CA ASN A 890 33.80 -17.96 -1.93
C ASN A 890 34.11 -16.55 -1.40
N MET A 891 33.85 -16.27 -0.11
CA MET A 891 34.28 -15.01 0.52
C MET A 891 35.80 -14.85 0.42
N LEU A 892 36.56 -15.90 0.74
CA LEU A 892 38.02 -15.88 0.72
C LEU A 892 38.61 -15.73 -0.69
N GLU A 893 38.03 -16.36 -1.71
CA GLU A 893 38.49 -16.18 -3.09
C GLU A 893 38.11 -14.81 -3.68
N TYR A 894 36.99 -14.22 -3.25
CA TYR A 894 36.58 -12.88 -3.67
C TYR A 894 37.48 -11.79 -3.08
N LEU A 895 37.77 -11.85 -1.77
CA LEU A 895 38.59 -10.84 -1.10
C LEU A 895 40.07 -10.84 -1.52
N ARG A 896 40.53 -11.88 -2.23
CA ARG A 896 41.86 -11.89 -2.89
C ARG A 896 41.92 -11.02 -4.16
N GLN A 897 40.77 -10.65 -4.74
CA GLN A 897 40.70 -9.82 -5.95
C GLN A 897 40.89 -8.32 -5.66
N PHE A 898 40.80 -7.92 -4.40
CA PHE A 898 40.84 -6.52 -3.95
C PHE A 898 42.10 -6.26 -3.11
N ASP A 899 42.55 -4.99 -3.09
CA ASP A 899 43.65 -4.53 -2.24
C ASP A 899 43.11 -3.99 -0.89
N PRO A 900 43.43 -4.60 0.27
CA PRO A 900 42.95 -4.16 1.58
C PRO A 900 43.54 -2.83 2.05
N ASP A 901 44.60 -2.33 1.39
CA ASP A 901 45.16 -1.00 1.61
C ASP A 901 44.46 0.07 0.75
N GLN A 902 43.57 -0.32 -0.18
CA GLN A 902 42.66 0.61 -0.89
C GLN A 902 41.29 0.70 -0.20
N PRO A 903 40.73 1.91 0.01
CA PRO A 903 39.41 2.10 0.61
C PRO A 903 38.27 1.46 -0.21
N SER A 904 37.91 0.23 0.15
CA SER A 904 36.84 -0.56 -0.43
C SER A 904 35.69 -0.76 0.57
N TYR A 905 34.46 -0.47 0.14
CA TYR A 905 33.18 -0.80 0.79
C TYR A 905 32.36 -1.64 -0.18
N ILE A 906 32.04 -2.88 0.19
CA ILE A 906 31.58 -3.92 -0.76
C ILE A 906 30.30 -4.57 -0.24
N GLY A 907 29.27 -4.74 -1.07
CA GLY A 907 28.06 -5.48 -0.69
C GLY A 907 26.91 -5.40 -1.70
N LYS A 908 25.74 -5.96 -1.34
CA LYS A 908 24.52 -5.89 -2.17
C LYS A 908 23.98 -4.46 -2.20
N HIS A 909 23.88 -3.87 -3.40
CA HIS A 909 23.35 -2.51 -3.58
C HIS A 909 21.88 -2.37 -3.15
N MET A 910 21.57 -1.30 -2.43
CA MET A 910 20.23 -0.82 -2.07
C MET A 910 20.17 0.71 -2.15
N TYR A 911 18.96 1.26 -2.29
CA TYR A 911 18.72 2.70 -2.41
C TYR A 911 17.63 3.18 -1.44
N ILE A 912 17.90 4.28 -0.72
CA ILE A 912 16.92 5.03 0.07
C ILE A 912 17.09 6.50 -0.33
N GLY A 913 16.08 7.07 -0.98
CA GLY A 913 16.18 8.40 -1.59
C GLY A 913 17.29 8.44 -2.65
N GLN A 914 18.31 9.26 -2.42
CA GLN A 914 19.51 9.37 -3.28
C GLN A 914 20.73 8.60 -2.73
N THR A 915 20.64 7.97 -1.56
CA THR A 915 21.78 7.27 -0.95
C THR A 915 21.79 5.81 -1.39
N LEU A 916 22.91 5.43 -2.02
CA LEU A 916 23.30 4.06 -2.34
C LEU A 916 24.07 3.46 -1.16
N PHE A 917 23.68 2.27 -0.70
CA PHE A 917 24.28 1.60 0.47
C PHE A 917 24.29 0.08 0.30
N ALA A 918 25.15 -0.63 1.05
CA ALA A 918 25.11 -2.08 1.14
C ALA A 918 23.95 -2.51 2.06
N HIS A 919 23.11 -3.42 1.60
CA HIS A 919 22.05 -4.03 2.42
C HIS A 919 22.65 -4.72 3.66
N GLY A 920 22.38 -4.21 4.86
CA GLY A 920 23.00 -4.69 6.10
C GLY A 920 22.86 -6.20 6.30
N GLY A 921 21.65 -6.73 6.11
CA GLY A 921 21.36 -8.15 6.27
C GLY A 921 22.02 -9.05 5.23
N SER A 922 22.20 -8.59 3.98
CA SER A 922 22.97 -9.36 2.99
C SER A 922 24.44 -9.50 3.34
N GLY A 923 24.91 -8.75 4.33
CA GLY A 923 26.30 -8.59 4.68
C GLY A 923 27.02 -7.60 3.79
N PHE A 924 28.11 -7.06 4.33
CA PHE A 924 28.99 -6.12 3.66
C PHE A 924 30.42 -6.28 4.16
N VAL A 925 31.39 -5.76 3.39
CA VAL A 925 32.81 -5.83 3.74
C VAL A 925 33.44 -4.44 3.70
N LEU A 926 34.28 -4.16 4.69
CA LEU A 926 35.19 -3.02 4.72
C LEU A 926 36.64 -3.50 4.64
N SER A 927 37.41 -2.90 3.75
CA SER A 927 38.88 -2.94 3.76
C SER A 927 39.46 -2.25 5.00
N SER A 928 40.71 -2.57 5.35
CA SER A 928 41.43 -1.90 6.44
C SER A 928 41.55 -0.38 6.25
N ALA A 929 41.66 0.08 5.01
CA ALA A 929 41.72 1.50 4.67
C ALA A 929 40.34 2.18 4.74
N ALA A 930 39.25 1.50 4.38
CA ALA A 930 37.89 2.04 4.52
C ALA A 930 37.45 2.13 5.98
N ILE A 931 37.70 1.09 6.79
CA ILE A 931 37.25 1.06 8.18
C ILE A 931 37.94 2.13 9.03
N ARG A 932 39.26 2.35 8.86
CA ARG A 932 39.99 3.42 9.55
C ARG A 932 39.42 4.79 9.20
N LYS A 933 39.22 5.07 7.91
CA LYS A 933 38.62 6.33 7.43
C LYS A 933 37.27 6.62 8.09
N VAL A 934 36.32 5.66 8.08
CA VAL A 934 34.97 5.90 8.63
C VAL A 934 35.00 6.02 10.15
N THR A 935 35.81 5.23 10.86
CA THR A 935 35.99 5.38 12.31
C THR A 935 36.64 6.72 12.68
N GLU A 936 37.66 7.18 11.94
CA GLU A 936 38.26 8.51 12.15
C GLU A 936 37.25 9.63 11.91
N GLN A 937 36.49 9.57 10.81
CA GLN A 937 35.44 10.52 10.47
C GLN A 937 34.28 10.54 11.49
N ARG A 938 33.85 9.36 11.96
CA ARG A 938 32.80 9.25 12.97
C ARG A 938 33.27 9.84 14.31
N ASN A 939 34.48 9.51 14.76
CA ASN A 939 35.02 10.06 16.00
C ASN A 939 35.19 11.59 15.94
N ALA A 940 35.49 12.16 14.77
CA ALA A 940 35.57 13.61 14.59
C ALA A 940 34.20 14.31 14.62
N ASN A 941 33.13 13.66 14.15
CA ASN A 941 31.80 14.27 13.95
C ASN A 941 30.68 13.50 14.67
N LEU A 942 31.00 12.91 15.84
CA LEU A 942 30.17 11.93 16.55
C LEU A 942 28.70 12.38 16.73
N ALA A 943 28.50 13.62 17.19
CA ALA A 943 27.16 14.17 17.46
C ALA A 943 26.30 14.33 16.19
N GLU A 944 26.91 14.57 15.03
CA GLU A 944 26.20 14.69 13.75
C GLU A 944 25.70 13.32 13.27
N TYR A 945 26.55 12.29 13.37
CA TYR A 945 26.13 10.92 13.03
C TYR A 945 25.13 10.34 14.03
N ASP A 946 25.26 10.66 15.32
CA ASP A 946 24.30 10.24 16.34
C ASP A 946 22.92 10.93 16.12
N GLU A 947 22.89 12.21 15.75
CA GLU A 947 21.65 12.91 15.34
C GLU A 947 21.07 12.35 14.02
N LEU A 948 21.92 12.09 13.02
CA LEU A 948 21.52 11.48 11.74
C LEU A 948 20.94 10.08 11.93
N THR A 949 21.53 9.25 12.79
CA THR A 949 21.02 7.91 13.15
C THR A 949 19.66 8.01 13.84
N THR A 950 19.48 9.00 14.71
CA THR A 950 18.22 9.24 15.43
C THR A 950 17.07 9.66 14.48
N LYS A 951 17.38 10.42 13.42
CA LYS A 951 16.43 10.83 12.37
C LYS A 951 16.18 9.76 11.30
N SER A 952 17.11 8.82 11.12
CA SER A 952 17.04 7.77 10.10
C SER A 952 16.34 6.50 10.60
N TRP A 953 15.76 5.72 9.69
CA TRP A 953 15.12 4.43 10.03
C TRP A 953 16.00 3.20 9.71
N ALA A 954 17.03 3.38 8.88
CA ALA A 954 17.95 2.33 8.43
C ALA A 954 19.39 2.74 8.76
N GLY A 955 20.12 1.91 9.53
CA GLY A 955 21.46 2.24 10.03
C GLY A 955 22.61 1.91 9.07
N ASP A 956 22.38 0.99 8.14
CA ASP A 956 23.27 0.68 7.01
C ASP A 956 23.36 1.86 6.03
N MET A 957 22.23 2.53 5.76
CA MET A 957 22.20 3.79 5.01
C MET A 957 23.01 4.90 5.69
N VAL A 958 23.01 4.97 7.03
CA VAL A 958 23.81 5.96 7.79
C VAL A 958 25.31 5.62 7.76
N LEU A 959 25.67 4.34 7.87
CA LEU A 959 27.04 3.87 7.66
C LEU A 959 27.55 4.22 6.25
N ALA A 960 26.73 4.02 5.22
CA ALA A 960 27.08 4.41 3.85
C ALA A 960 27.24 5.93 3.68
N GLN A 961 26.46 6.75 4.38
CA GLN A 961 26.69 8.20 4.40
C GLN A 961 28.07 8.53 5.01
N ALA A 962 28.38 7.97 6.19
CA ALA A 962 29.66 8.19 6.85
C ALA A 962 30.87 7.73 6.01
N LEU A 963 30.72 6.66 5.22
CA LEU A 963 31.71 6.20 4.23
C LEU A 963 31.81 7.14 3.01
N LYS A 964 30.68 7.65 2.52
CA LYS A 964 30.63 8.62 1.42
C LYS A 964 31.30 9.94 1.79
N ASP A 965 31.16 10.40 3.04
CA ASP A 965 31.79 11.62 3.54
C ASP A 965 33.34 11.56 3.50
N VAL A 966 33.92 10.34 3.56
CA VAL A 966 35.37 10.07 3.38
C VAL A 966 35.73 9.59 1.97
N ASN A 967 34.84 9.80 0.99
CA ASN A 967 34.98 9.40 -0.41
C ASN A 967 35.26 7.89 -0.54
N VAL A 968 34.39 7.07 0.06
CA VAL A 968 34.35 5.60 -0.08
C VAL A 968 32.95 5.20 -0.51
N ASP A 969 32.69 5.25 -1.82
CA ASP A 969 31.43 4.82 -2.41
C ASP A 969 31.26 3.28 -2.37
N LEU A 970 30.02 2.82 -2.52
CA LEU A 970 29.70 1.39 -2.53
C LEU A 970 30.13 0.70 -3.84
N PHE A 971 30.91 -0.36 -3.71
CA PHE A 971 31.09 -1.38 -4.74
C PHE A 971 29.89 -2.36 -4.73
N GLY A 972 29.06 -2.29 -5.77
CA GLY A 972 27.81 -3.06 -5.89
C GLY A 972 27.99 -4.52 -6.28
N ALA A 973 28.35 -5.37 -5.31
CA ALA A 973 28.71 -6.79 -5.45
C ALA A 973 27.55 -7.77 -5.74
N PHE A 974 26.52 -7.36 -6.50
CA PHE A 974 25.50 -8.30 -6.99
C PHE A 974 26.02 -9.01 -8.26
N PRO A 975 25.88 -10.35 -8.42
CA PRO A 975 25.03 -11.28 -7.66
C PRO A 975 25.75 -12.13 -6.60
N HIS A 976 26.88 -11.66 -6.07
CA HIS A 976 27.63 -12.40 -5.04
C HIS A 976 26.93 -12.33 -3.67
N PHE A 977 26.55 -11.13 -3.24
CA PHE A 977 25.80 -10.92 -2.00
C PHE A 977 24.30 -10.95 -2.31
N GLN A 978 23.58 -11.95 -1.80
CA GLN A 978 22.12 -12.05 -1.97
C GLN A 978 21.38 -11.50 -0.76
N GLY A 979 20.17 -10.97 -1.00
CA GLY A 979 19.20 -10.74 0.08
C GLY A 979 18.27 -11.92 0.25
N ASP A 980 18.13 -12.72 -0.79
CA ASP A 980 17.17 -13.81 -0.90
C ASP A 980 17.76 -15.11 -0.31
N PRO A 981 16.99 -15.90 0.46
CA PRO A 981 17.43 -17.21 0.91
C PRO A 981 17.45 -18.18 -0.27
N ILE A 982 18.17 -19.29 -0.09
CA ILE A 982 18.27 -20.36 -1.09
C ILE A 982 16.91 -20.95 -1.49
N SER A 983 15.90 -20.84 -0.61
CA SER A 983 14.53 -21.29 -0.84
C SER A 983 13.80 -20.51 -1.94
N SER A 984 14.01 -19.19 -2.06
CA SER A 984 13.22 -18.31 -2.92
C SER A 984 14.02 -17.56 -4.00
N LEU A 985 15.35 -17.72 -4.03
CA LEU A 985 16.20 -17.09 -5.04
C LEU A 985 15.81 -17.54 -6.46
N ASP A 986 15.24 -16.62 -7.23
CA ASP A 986 15.08 -16.76 -8.67
C ASP A 986 16.46 -16.69 -9.36
N HIS A 987 16.93 -17.83 -9.83
CA HIS A 987 18.24 -17.96 -10.47
C HIS A 987 18.28 -17.38 -11.91
N ASN A 988 17.13 -17.15 -12.53
CA ASN A 988 16.96 -16.59 -13.87
C ASN A 988 16.87 -15.05 -13.84
N VAL A 989 16.61 -14.47 -12.66
CA VAL A 989 16.44 -13.01 -12.48
C VAL A 989 17.64 -12.24 -13.03
N THR A 990 17.38 -11.20 -13.82
CA THR A 990 18.42 -10.34 -14.38
C THR A 990 18.38 -8.99 -13.68
N LYS A 991 19.44 -8.64 -12.93
CA LYS A 991 19.59 -7.34 -12.24
C LYS A 991 20.98 -6.79 -12.56
N LEU A 992 21.09 -5.50 -12.93
CA LEU A 992 22.34 -4.87 -13.42
C LEU A 992 23.06 -5.69 -14.52
N ASP A 993 22.29 -6.17 -15.50
CA ASP A 993 22.72 -7.03 -16.63
C ASP A 993 23.41 -8.35 -16.22
N LYS A 994 23.17 -8.82 -14.99
CA LYS A 994 23.72 -10.07 -14.45
C LYS A 994 22.60 -11.00 -14.02
N LYS A 995 22.71 -12.28 -14.39
CA LYS A 995 21.95 -13.39 -13.81
C LYS A 995 22.82 -14.09 -12.75
N PRO A 996 22.28 -14.51 -11.59
CA PRO A 996 23.06 -15.22 -10.56
C PRO A 996 23.83 -16.43 -11.08
N TRP A 997 23.20 -17.29 -11.89
CA TRP A 997 23.66 -18.61 -12.36
C TRP A 997 25.17 -18.79 -12.55
N CYS A 998 25.82 -17.93 -13.32
CA CYS A 998 27.24 -18.06 -13.71
C CYS A 998 28.25 -17.45 -12.70
N TYR A 999 27.80 -16.97 -11.55
CA TYR A 999 28.62 -16.27 -10.55
C TYR A 999 28.66 -17.05 -9.23
N ALA A 1000 29.64 -16.76 -8.38
CA ALA A 1000 29.81 -17.39 -7.07
C ALA A 1000 28.93 -16.73 -5.98
N PRO A 1001 28.02 -17.44 -5.29
CA PRO A 1001 27.37 -16.92 -4.08
C PRO A 1001 28.37 -16.68 -2.96
N ILE A 1002 28.30 -15.54 -2.30
CA ILE A 1002 29.09 -15.23 -1.10
C ILE A 1002 28.19 -15.25 0.13
N THR A 1003 26.98 -14.68 0.04
CA THR A 1003 25.96 -14.74 1.10
C THR A 1003 24.57 -15.09 0.57
N TYR A 1004 23.79 -15.76 1.42
CA TYR A 1004 22.33 -15.89 1.35
C TYR A 1004 21.74 -15.38 2.67
N HIS A 1005 20.62 -14.66 2.65
CA HIS A 1005 20.07 -13.97 3.83
C HIS A 1005 18.60 -14.34 4.09
N HIS A 1006 18.09 -14.07 5.29
CA HIS A 1006 16.85 -14.63 5.85
C HIS A 1006 16.80 -16.18 5.78
N MET A 1007 17.96 -16.81 5.95
CA MET A 1007 18.14 -18.26 6.02
C MET A 1007 17.73 -18.77 7.40
N ARG A 1008 16.91 -19.82 7.46
CA ARG A 1008 16.53 -20.45 8.73
C ARG A 1008 17.68 -21.34 9.24
N PRO A 1009 17.76 -21.66 10.55
CA PRO A 1009 18.80 -22.55 11.07
C PRO A 1009 18.87 -23.92 10.37
N THR A 1010 17.73 -24.47 9.93
CA THR A 1010 17.67 -25.70 9.13
C THR A 1010 18.36 -25.57 7.78
N ASP A 1011 18.24 -24.40 7.15
CA ASP A 1011 18.76 -24.13 5.81
C ASP A 1011 20.28 -23.85 5.88
N ILE A 1012 20.72 -23.15 6.92
CA ILE A 1012 22.14 -22.96 7.27
C ILE A 1012 22.82 -24.32 7.49
N GLN A 1013 22.21 -25.20 8.29
CA GLN A 1013 22.73 -26.54 8.56
C GLN A 1013 22.78 -27.42 7.30
N SER A 1014 21.77 -27.35 6.46
CA SER A 1014 21.70 -28.12 5.20
C SER A 1014 22.73 -27.61 4.18
N LEU A 1015 22.86 -26.29 4.01
CA LEU A 1015 23.80 -25.68 3.08
C LEU A 1015 25.27 -25.85 3.52
N TRP A 1016 25.54 -25.84 4.83
CA TRP A 1016 26.81 -26.26 5.40
C TRP A 1016 27.14 -27.72 5.11
N THR A 1017 26.17 -28.62 5.26
CA THR A 1017 26.36 -30.04 4.98
C THR A 1017 26.68 -30.27 3.49
N PHE A 1018 26.08 -29.48 2.60
CA PHE A 1018 26.42 -29.42 1.19
C PHE A 1018 27.86 -28.90 0.93
N GLU A 1019 28.28 -27.78 1.55
CA GLU A 1019 29.64 -27.26 1.39
C GLU A 1019 30.69 -28.29 1.86
N GLN A 1020 30.50 -28.88 3.06
CA GLN A 1020 31.36 -29.94 3.57
C GLN A 1020 31.43 -31.14 2.62
N THR A 1021 30.29 -31.57 2.05
CA THR A 1021 30.23 -32.67 1.07
C THR A 1021 31.03 -32.35 -0.20
N ARG A 1022 30.94 -31.12 -0.71
CA ARG A 1022 31.73 -30.67 -1.86
C ARG A 1022 33.23 -30.60 -1.56
N GLN A 1023 33.61 -30.15 -0.37
CA GLN A 1023 35.01 -30.13 0.07
C GLN A 1023 35.59 -31.55 0.23
N GLN A 1024 34.82 -32.52 0.78
CA GLN A 1024 35.24 -33.93 0.88
C GLN A 1024 35.58 -34.56 -0.48
N VAL A 1025 34.86 -34.17 -1.54
CA VAL A 1025 35.07 -34.64 -2.91
C VAL A 1025 36.08 -33.78 -3.69
N GLY A 1026 36.61 -32.71 -3.08
CA GLY A 1026 37.61 -31.83 -3.70
C GLY A 1026 37.09 -31.00 -4.86
N LYS A 1027 35.80 -30.63 -4.85
CA LYS A 1027 35.22 -29.77 -5.89
C LYS A 1027 35.71 -28.32 -5.80
N THR A 1028 35.58 -27.60 -6.91
CA THR A 1028 35.80 -26.15 -6.97
C THR A 1028 34.83 -25.38 -6.06
N PRO A 1029 35.16 -24.13 -5.68
CA PRO A 1029 34.23 -23.24 -4.98
C PRO A 1029 32.90 -23.13 -5.78
N PRO A 1030 31.73 -23.20 -5.12
CA PRO A 1030 30.45 -23.36 -5.83
C PRO A 1030 30.00 -22.08 -6.53
N LEU A 1031 29.39 -22.23 -7.70
CA LEU A 1031 28.62 -21.19 -8.39
C LEU A 1031 27.12 -21.31 -8.07
N HIS A 1032 26.31 -20.31 -8.41
CA HIS A 1032 24.84 -20.41 -8.27
C HIS A 1032 24.27 -21.57 -9.10
N ARG A 1033 24.81 -21.87 -10.29
CA ARG A 1033 24.45 -23.07 -11.07
C ARG A 1033 24.76 -24.36 -10.31
N ASP A 1034 25.91 -24.43 -9.64
CA ASP A 1034 26.32 -25.61 -8.85
C ASP A 1034 25.38 -25.83 -7.66
N VAL A 1035 25.03 -24.75 -6.95
CA VAL A 1035 24.06 -24.79 -5.85
C VAL A 1035 22.69 -25.21 -6.36
N PHE A 1036 22.25 -24.72 -7.52
CA PHE A 1036 21.00 -25.18 -8.12
C PHE A 1036 21.05 -26.67 -8.47
N GLN A 1037 22.08 -27.12 -9.19
CA GLN A 1037 22.17 -28.49 -9.71
C GLN A 1037 22.42 -29.55 -8.63
N GLU A 1038 23.15 -29.21 -7.56
CA GLU A 1038 23.60 -30.18 -6.56
C GLU A 1038 22.94 -30.04 -5.19
N TYR A 1039 22.30 -28.91 -4.87
CA TYR A 1039 21.51 -28.72 -3.65
C TYR A 1039 20.01 -28.59 -3.93
N ILE A 1040 19.59 -27.71 -4.85
CA ILE A 1040 18.16 -27.45 -5.09
C ILE A 1040 17.50 -28.58 -5.87
N LEU A 1041 18.04 -28.94 -7.04
CA LEU A 1041 17.44 -29.90 -7.97
C LEU A 1041 17.15 -31.29 -7.34
N PRO A 1042 18.01 -31.88 -6.47
CA PRO A 1042 17.71 -33.14 -5.79
C PRO A 1042 16.55 -33.07 -4.77
N GLN A 1043 16.04 -31.88 -4.46
CA GLN A 1043 14.90 -31.64 -3.59
C GLN A 1043 13.61 -31.29 -4.37
N LEU A 1044 13.67 -31.19 -5.71
CA LEU A 1044 12.51 -30.92 -6.57
C LEU A 1044 11.88 -32.24 -7.04
N TYR A 1045 10.56 -32.35 -6.96
CA TYR A 1045 9.78 -33.53 -7.35
C TYR A 1045 8.55 -33.14 -8.17
N ALA A 1046 7.87 -34.11 -8.80
CA ALA A 1046 6.62 -33.83 -9.52
C ALA A 1046 5.46 -33.47 -8.56
N GLU A 1047 5.46 -34.00 -7.33
CA GLU A 1047 4.47 -33.76 -6.28
C GLU A 1047 5.16 -33.82 -4.90
N VAL A 1048 4.82 -32.90 -4.01
CA VAL A 1048 5.28 -32.80 -2.61
C VAL A 1048 4.14 -32.26 -1.74
N ASP A 1049 3.81 -32.98 -0.66
CA ASP A 1049 2.83 -32.57 0.37
C ASP A 1049 3.43 -31.65 1.44
N ASP A 1050 2.57 -30.84 2.08
CA ASP A 1050 2.88 -29.87 3.14
C ASP A 1050 4.04 -28.92 2.77
N TRP A 1051 4.06 -28.49 1.51
CA TRP A 1051 5.10 -27.66 0.91
C TRP A 1051 4.52 -26.58 0.00
N ASP A 1052 4.95 -25.32 0.17
CA ASP A 1052 4.62 -24.20 -0.70
C ASP A 1052 5.88 -23.83 -1.52
N ASN A 1053 5.87 -24.15 -2.81
CA ASN A 1053 6.94 -23.77 -3.73
C ASN A 1053 6.90 -22.28 -4.12
N LEU A 1054 6.05 -21.46 -3.50
CA LEU A 1054 5.90 -20.02 -3.74
C LEU A 1054 5.37 -19.70 -5.15
N SER A 1055 4.47 -20.53 -5.68
CA SER A 1055 3.79 -20.27 -6.96
C SER A 1055 2.73 -19.17 -6.82
N MET A 1056 3.01 -18.02 -7.45
CA MET A 1056 2.28 -16.77 -7.24
C MET A 1056 1.16 -16.49 -8.25
N ASP A 1057 1.18 -17.09 -9.44
CA ASP A 1057 0.22 -16.79 -10.49
C ASP A 1057 -1.11 -17.51 -10.19
N VAL A 1058 -2.01 -16.82 -9.50
CA VAL A 1058 -3.29 -17.38 -9.03
C VAL A 1058 -4.30 -17.45 -10.16
N GLU A 1059 -4.72 -18.66 -10.48
CA GLU A 1059 -5.72 -18.93 -11.52
C GLU A 1059 -7.12 -18.62 -10.99
N VAL A 1060 -8.01 -18.12 -11.85
CA VAL A 1060 -9.24 -17.43 -11.43
C VAL A 1060 -10.45 -18.36 -11.23
N ASP A 1061 -10.40 -19.57 -11.79
CA ASP A 1061 -11.48 -20.56 -11.75
C ASP A 1061 -11.22 -21.66 -10.69
N ASP A 1062 -12.29 -22.34 -10.26
CA ASP A 1062 -12.22 -23.59 -9.46
C ASP A 1062 -11.60 -24.73 -10.30
N THR A 1063 -10.27 -24.70 -10.44
CA THR A 1063 -9.48 -25.86 -10.83
C THR A 1063 -9.74 -27.00 -9.86
N GLY A 1064 -9.87 -28.23 -10.39
CA GLY A 1064 -10.17 -29.42 -9.59
C GLY A 1064 -9.01 -29.88 -8.68
N PRO A 1065 -8.85 -31.20 -8.44
CA PRO A 1065 -7.76 -31.71 -7.61
C PRO A 1065 -6.37 -31.40 -8.22
N PHE A 1066 -5.30 -31.68 -7.48
CA PHE A 1066 -3.92 -31.29 -7.80
C PHE A 1066 -3.49 -31.60 -9.24
N GLU A 1067 -3.91 -32.73 -9.80
CA GLU A 1067 -3.63 -33.17 -11.18
C GLU A 1067 -4.22 -32.21 -12.24
N ALA A 1068 -5.32 -31.49 -11.91
CA ALA A 1068 -5.85 -30.43 -12.78
C ALA A 1068 -4.95 -29.18 -12.78
N CYS A 1069 -4.20 -28.94 -11.71
CA CYS A 1069 -3.21 -27.86 -11.63
C CYS A 1069 -1.93 -28.21 -12.39
N GLU A 1070 -1.46 -29.45 -12.28
CA GLU A 1070 -0.37 -30.01 -13.11
C GLU A 1070 -0.70 -29.87 -14.60
N LEU A 1071 -1.89 -30.32 -15.02
CA LEU A 1071 -2.36 -30.20 -16.41
C LEU A 1071 -2.46 -28.74 -16.89
N LEU A 1072 -2.82 -27.81 -16.01
CA LEU A 1072 -2.85 -26.38 -16.31
C LEU A 1072 -1.44 -25.81 -16.51
N CYS A 1073 -0.47 -26.20 -15.67
CA CYS A 1073 0.94 -25.85 -15.87
C CYS A 1073 1.52 -26.48 -17.16
N HIS A 1074 1.20 -27.75 -17.46
CA HIS A 1074 1.52 -28.37 -18.75
C HIS A 1074 0.96 -27.56 -19.94
N SER A 1075 -0.25 -27.02 -19.84
CA SER A 1075 -0.88 -26.24 -20.92
C SER A 1075 -0.16 -24.91 -21.24
N LYS A 1076 0.55 -24.33 -20.27
CA LYS A 1076 1.32 -23.09 -20.39
C LYS A 1076 2.79 -23.42 -20.71
N PRO A 1077 3.33 -23.11 -21.91
CA PRO A 1077 4.70 -23.51 -22.28
C PRO A 1077 5.81 -22.96 -21.37
N THR A 1078 5.57 -21.82 -20.72
CA THR A 1078 6.53 -21.13 -19.84
C THR A 1078 6.39 -21.48 -18.35
N CYS A 1079 5.40 -22.29 -17.97
CA CYS A 1079 5.21 -22.70 -16.58
C CYS A 1079 6.24 -23.77 -16.19
N LEU A 1080 6.93 -23.60 -15.07
CA LEU A 1080 7.99 -24.49 -14.60
C LEU A 1080 7.71 -25.10 -13.22
N GLN A 1081 6.74 -24.55 -12.48
CA GLN A 1081 6.25 -25.12 -11.22
C GLN A 1081 4.81 -24.66 -10.95
N PHE A 1082 4.13 -25.36 -10.04
CA PHE A 1082 2.75 -25.10 -9.65
C PHE A 1082 2.48 -25.52 -8.20
N SER A 1083 1.46 -24.95 -7.56
CA SER A 1083 0.97 -25.40 -6.25
C SER A 1083 -0.55 -25.33 -6.15
N TYR A 1084 -1.12 -26.13 -5.26
CA TYR A 1084 -2.55 -26.24 -5.02
C TYR A 1084 -2.83 -26.16 -3.52
N ALA A 1085 -3.77 -25.29 -3.13
CA ALA A 1085 -4.22 -25.14 -1.75
C ALA A 1085 -5.69 -24.69 -1.72
N ALA A 1086 -6.52 -25.37 -0.94
CA ALA A 1086 -7.94 -25.03 -0.72
C ALA A 1086 -8.72 -24.64 -2.00
N GLY A 1087 -8.71 -25.51 -3.02
CA GLY A 1087 -9.42 -25.33 -4.29
C GLY A 1087 -8.70 -24.47 -5.34
N LYS A 1088 -7.57 -23.83 -4.97
CA LYS A 1088 -6.89 -22.87 -5.86
C LYS A 1088 -5.58 -23.43 -6.37
N CYS A 1089 -5.53 -23.74 -7.66
CA CYS A 1089 -4.29 -23.88 -8.41
C CYS A 1089 -3.56 -22.53 -8.49
N SER A 1090 -2.24 -22.56 -8.52
CA SER A 1090 -1.41 -21.42 -8.88
C SER A 1090 -0.16 -21.91 -9.60
N THR A 1091 0.30 -21.11 -10.55
CA THR A 1091 1.42 -21.44 -11.44
C THR A 1091 2.60 -20.48 -11.23
N SER A 1092 3.74 -20.78 -11.83
CA SER A 1092 4.88 -19.87 -11.88
C SER A 1092 5.79 -20.18 -13.06
N THR A 1093 6.39 -19.12 -13.61
CA THR A 1093 7.47 -19.20 -14.61
C THR A 1093 8.87 -19.18 -14.00
N LYS A 1094 8.99 -19.04 -12.67
CA LYS A 1094 10.25 -19.21 -11.93
C LYS A 1094 10.46 -20.69 -11.60
N VAL A 1095 11.70 -21.06 -11.24
CA VAL A 1095 11.98 -22.30 -10.49
C VAL A 1095 12.68 -21.93 -9.19
N VAL A 1096 12.01 -22.19 -8.07
CA VAL A 1096 12.55 -21.99 -6.71
C VAL A 1096 12.22 -23.23 -5.86
N LEU A 1097 12.94 -23.40 -4.75
CA LEU A 1097 12.76 -24.56 -3.86
C LEU A 1097 11.52 -24.39 -2.94
N GLY A 1098 11.20 -23.16 -2.53
CA GLY A 1098 10.14 -22.86 -1.57
C GLY A 1098 10.40 -23.41 -0.17
N GLU A 1099 9.32 -23.65 0.59
CA GLU A 1099 9.40 -24.10 1.98
C GLU A 1099 8.25 -24.99 2.43
N SER A 1100 8.50 -25.87 3.42
CA SER A 1100 7.44 -26.60 4.12
C SER A 1100 6.47 -25.64 4.80
N ALA A 1101 5.17 -25.83 4.58
CA ALA A 1101 4.17 -24.80 4.81
C ALA A 1101 2.87 -25.38 5.40
N LYS A 1102 2.38 -24.71 6.46
CA LYS A 1102 1.05 -24.96 7.07
C LYS A 1102 -0.01 -23.93 6.66
N MET A 1103 0.42 -22.88 5.95
CA MET A 1103 -0.37 -21.76 5.49
C MET A 1103 0.22 -21.31 4.16
N ARG A 1104 -0.64 -20.91 3.22
CA ARG A 1104 -0.21 -20.53 1.88
C ARG A 1104 0.29 -19.09 1.84
N CYS A 1105 1.38 -18.85 1.12
CA CYS A 1105 1.81 -17.50 0.80
C CYS A 1105 0.91 -16.86 -0.28
N VAL A 1106 0.48 -15.62 -0.03
CA VAL A 1106 -0.37 -14.83 -0.96
C VAL A 1106 0.36 -13.58 -1.47
N GLU A 1107 1.53 -13.26 -0.90
CA GLU A 1107 2.43 -12.21 -1.38
C GLU A 1107 3.85 -12.48 -0.85
N TYR A 1108 4.76 -12.92 -1.72
CA TYR A 1108 6.18 -13.06 -1.40
C TYR A 1108 6.96 -11.82 -1.84
N SER A 1109 8.01 -11.45 -1.09
CA SER A 1109 8.84 -10.28 -1.38
C SER A 1109 10.26 -10.68 -1.76
N ASP A 1110 10.62 -10.57 -3.05
CA ASP A 1110 11.98 -10.73 -3.61
C ASP A 1110 12.98 -9.62 -3.17
N ALA A 1111 12.76 -9.03 -1.98
CA ALA A 1111 13.49 -7.88 -1.45
C ALA A 1111 13.53 -7.83 0.09
N ALA A 1112 12.46 -8.27 0.76
CA ALA A 1112 12.44 -8.57 2.21
C ALA A 1112 12.42 -10.08 2.49
N SER A 1113 12.65 -10.87 1.44
CA SER A 1113 12.95 -12.30 1.36
C SER A 1113 12.15 -13.22 2.26
N LYS A 1114 10.85 -12.95 2.33
CA LYS A 1114 9.86 -13.71 3.09
C LYS A 1114 8.48 -13.52 2.50
N CYS A 1115 7.54 -14.37 2.90
CA CYS A 1115 6.14 -14.07 2.67
C CYS A 1115 5.75 -12.83 3.50
N ILE A 1116 5.32 -11.76 2.82
CA ILE A 1116 4.86 -10.52 3.44
C ILE A 1116 3.34 -10.52 3.66
N ARG A 1117 2.61 -11.47 3.07
CA ARG A 1117 1.17 -11.69 3.34
C ARG A 1117 0.79 -13.17 3.24
N TRP A 1118 0.63 -13.80 4.40
CA TRP A 1118 -0.01 -15.11 4.55
C TRP A 1118 -1.53 -14.99 4.41
N GLN A 1119 -2.21 -16.11 4.13
CA GLN A 1119 -3.68 -16.15 4.16
C GLN A 1119 -4.19 -16.31 5.60
N GLU A 1120 -4.36 -15.20 6.32
CA GLU A 1120 -5.10 -15.22 7.61
C GLU A 1120 -6.59 -15.54 7.40
N GLY A 1121 -7.22 -16.15 8.42
CA GLY A 1121 -8.68 -16.35 8.43
C GLY A 1121 -9.19 -17.79 8.56
N THR A 1122 -8.32 -18.80 8.64
CA THR A 1122 -8.69 -20.17 9.06
C THR A 1122 -7.46 -20.96 9.50
N GLN A 1123 -7.64 -21.95 10.40
CA GLN A 1123 -6.76 -23.12 10.37
C GLN A 1123 -7.04 -23.85 9.05
N PHE A 1124 -6.03 -24.00 8.19
CA PHE A 1124 -6.20 -24.64 6.88
C PHE A 1124 -6.67 -26.09 7.07
N ALA A 1125 -7.81 -26.44 6.47
CA ALA A 1125 -8.42 -27.76 6.58
C ALA A 1125 -7.88 -28.75 5.52
N GLY A 1126 -6.61 -28.60 5.13
CA GLY A 1126 -5.92 -29.39 4.12
C GLY A 1126 -4.48 -28.94 3.95
N SER A 1127 -3.62 -29.86 3.49
CA SER A 1127 -2.22 -29.62 3.13
C SER A 1127 -2.09 -28.68 1.93
N ILE A 1128 -0.89 -28.15 1.72
CA ILE A 1128 -0.49 -27.54 0.45
C ILE A 1128 0.27 -28.59 -0.34
N GLN A 1129 -0.10 -28.77 -1.60
CA GLN A 1129 0.61 -29.65 -2.52
C GLN A 1129 1.35 -28.81 -3.56
N SER A 1130 2.63 -29.09 -3.79
CA SER A 1130 3.48 -28.39 -4.76
C SER A 1130 4.10 -29.37 -5.75
N GLY A 1131 4.27 -28.93 -7.00
CA GLY A 1131 4.89 -29.73 -8.06
C GLY A 1131 5.77 -28.89 -8.98
N TRP A 1132 6.77 -29.54 -9.59
CA TRP A 1132 7.69 -28.93 -10.55
C TRP A 1132 7.64 -29.69 -11.88
N MET A 1133 7.81 -28.95 -12.98
CA MET A 1133 7.73 -29.49 -14.34
C MET A 1133 9.04 -30.21 -14.69
N MET A 1134 9.23 -31.41 -14.15
CA MET A 1134 10.48 -32.18 -14.26
C MET A 1134 10.91 -32.46 -15.71
N ASP A 1135 9.96 -32.49 -16.66
CA ASP A 1135 10.19 -32.59 -18.10
C ASP A 1135 10.79 -31.32 -18.72
N ARG A 1136 10.66 -30.17 -18.05
CA ARG A 1136 11.15 -28.85 -18.48
C ARG A 1136 12.41 -28.41 -17.76
N LEU A 1137 12.69 -28.94 -16.56
CA LEU A 1137 13.87 -28.53 -15.78
C LEU A 1137 15.19 -28.79 -16.51
N GLU A 1138 15.30 -29.88 -17.28
CA GLU A 1138 16.48 -30.16 -18.11
C GLU A 1138 16.67 -29.07 -19.20
N GLN A 1139 15.59 -28.67 -19.90
CA GLN A 1139 15.67 -27.58 -20.89
C GLN A 1139 15.98 -26.24 -20.24
N TYR A 1140 15.33 -25.92 -19.10
CA TYR A 1140 15.61 -24.71 -18.32
C TYR A 1140 17.09 -24.62 -17.93
N MET A 1141 17.69 -25.72 -17.45
CA MET A 1141 19.12 -25.78 -17.15
C MET A 1141 19.99 -25.54 -18.39
N MET A 1142 19.70 -26.18 -19.53
CA MET A 1142 20.44 -25.96 -20.78
C MET A 1142 20.34 -24.50 -21.28
N GLU A 1143 19.17 -23.88 -21.16
CA GLU A 1143 18.97 -22.46 -21.50
C GLU A 1143 19.74 -21.54 -20.54
N MET A 1144 19.73 -21.84 -19.24
CA MET A 1144 20.47 -21.08 -18.23
C MET A 1144 22.00 -21.22 -18.37
N ASP A 1145 22.51 -22.42 -18.60
CA ASP A 1145 23.93 -22.67 -18.88
C ASP A 1145 24.38 -21.96 -20.16
N SER A 1146 23.52 -21.83 -21.18
CA SER A 1146 23.81 -21.04 -22.38
C SER A 1146 23.98 -19.53 -22.14
N THR A 1147 23.66 -19.02 -20.94
CA THR A 1147 23.96 -17.64 -20.54
C THR A 1147 25.37 -17.47 -19.94
N CYS A 1148 26.06 -18.57 -19.65
CA CYS A 1148 27.48 -18.54 -19.31
C CYS A 1148 28.31 -18.44 -20.60
N ALA A 1149 29.30 -17.54 -20.59
CA ALA A 1149 30.06 -17.20 -21.80
C ALA A 1149 31.28 -18.10 -21.99
N ASP A 1150 31.86 -18.54 -20.86
CA ASP A 1150 32.95 -19.48 -20.67
C ASP A 1150 32.71 -20.19 -19.33
N ASP A 1151 33.45 -21.26 -19.05
CA ASP A 1151 33.29 -22.08 -17.84
C ASP A 1151 33.93 -21.50 -16.57
N GLU A 1152 34.75 -20.45 -16.68
CA GLU A 1152 35.46 -19.83 -15.55
C GLU A 1152 34.53 -19.10 -14.58
N VAL A 1153 34.94 -19.04 -13.31
CA VAL A 1153 34.20 -18.38 -12.23
C VAL A 1153 34.10 -16.88 -12.50
N LYS A 1154 32.89 -16.39 -12.79
CA LYS A 1154 32.66 -14.96 -12.97
C LYS A 1154 32.65 -14.26 -11.61
N TRP A 1155 33.60 -13.34 -11.43
CA TRP A 1155 33.63 -12.35 -10.35
C TRP A 1155 33.24 -10.97 -10.87
N VAL A 1156 32.62 -10.15 -10.03
CA VAL A 1156 32.42 -8.71 -10.26
C VAL A 1156 33.51 -7.97 -9.49
N ILE A 1157 34.46 -7.37 -10.22
CA ILE A 1157 35.65 -6.66 -9.71
C ILE A 1157 35.76 -5.32 -10.45
#